data_AF-A0A0W0CB54-F1
#
_entry.id   AF-A0A0W0CB54-F1
#
_cell.length_a   1.000
_cell.length_b   1.000
_cell.length_c   1.000
_cell.angle_alpha   90.00
_cell.angle_beta   90.00
_cell.angle_gamma   90.00
#
_symmetry.space_group_name_H-M   'P 1'
#
loop_
_entity.id
_entity.type
_entity.pdbx_description
1 polymer ?
#
loop_
_entity_poly.entity_id
_entity_poly.type
_entity_poly.pdbx_seq_one_letter_code
_entity_poly.pdbx_strand_id
1 'polypeptide(L)'
;MTTHSNFQLPPLLNPLLNAICNCGEPNSSPLKKLYTQLGKKDQYLILVPPTELLLYYSDKESNSELHDLCYTPNFASAHILLLDATDTEVNNGDEAVLIKNIEKRYDVHFIKAMDQSWKFINWKNRVIYEFNKLGDQIKNRAKILDIESIPIFNNYMKTTDNTITIMYIDDVFLNGTLECNLRSDIDLLRSPSMRSIPTAKRPSLINKKSTDYENSKSKATFDSILRVNKHWSSKFEQHFQKFRILANQDDLPIDVFHNIIEEMHDEMVSDNLFKNIVDLRNIIYEYVELNLFDDIWKMILKMNKEVEIDLNPFGNISIYQVDSEFLSTEYSKFFLENVITAERNIKEASKSLQKIESASNYKSKANILIFTLRTLTGNKENDGYSSKNDDGNLSFFPLAIDADRLMNLFVLVTCRAQIKNLKCHLSYLQNFYNNDSDTKFGILGYALSTLEAVVCYFEQLKEKENYRKLIDFCNSNERLVKVLSSTKKYETNAALSFLRKYEGSLRYRDSLGQSLLALCIIHGRNDFLYHILNEYETLFPIEDLLADESIDGSTLLIQAVKHDNQYSASLLLNILKDNCTEIELIAYINRHDINKRTAGHFLTNELEVLKLMGKYINWVQKDNAGQTPLFTIFRSYDQDNYDEMVSQSMEYATNWYGLNGKNFNYLDHVDKKGNTLLHILKCNLPILLADKHINVNATNRSGQTPLMTSIRYKRTENIRDLLSDPRLRVDITQKNNALTAFDFSKDDEITHLLGEHELLNSPWLAVYAHTLKYTNSRWNLSLTVKLKDTPKTTNFTLKTLRGILRVVIKNNMTVFLPVQELVEDLISFNRIRFSELMRIKVLEMLPFISFCLSALVHIKVLDLNVFQTEENAIKWVKMNGSVDKKTNQTSDITPEDISMIQNFLKFNITEIERTKNKLEIAEKLSLFLRLKSKDLLNSNENYVTIVSQLSSKRFRSTLKYSAEDTKLLSVRAEKALLSKITYLKICAQKLHNHILSITTTMISNWWHIYGELLNAHKHYTRAFPELANVTTENRDLALHRMISNPKRIKLEERLSEKIKDITEQLNSVGHDIKQMHELAAEEVSRFIDLKTKFTLEYALQSYLTISKQEHIEKDRLHWEFQENKTVFKQ
;
A
#
# COMPACT_ATOMS: atom_id res chain seq x y z
N MET A 1 -9.50 28.57 40.35
CA MET A 1 -10.34 27.64 39.57
C MET A 1 -10.79 26.56 40.52
N THR A 2 -11.87 26.86 41.25
CA THR A 2 -12.47 26.03 42.28
C THR A 2 -13.48 25.07 41.66
N THR A 3 -13.54 23.88 42.26
CA THR A 3 -14.43 22.76 42.01
C THR A 3 -15.91 23.17 42.05
N HIS A 4 -16.72 22.59 41.16
CA HIS A 4 -18.18 22.75 41.00
C HIS A 4 -18.67 23.77 39.96
N SER A 5 -18.47 23.44 38.69
CA SER A 5 -19.43 23.75 37.62
C SER A 5 -19.34 22.63 36.58
N ASN A 6 -20.48 22.09 36.14
CA ASN A 6 -20.59 21.14 35.01
C ASN A 6 -19.98 21.79 33.76
N PHE A 7 -18.68 21.61 33.53
CA PHE A 7 -18.05 22.01 32.27
C PHE A 7 -18.48 21.02 31.20
N GLN A 8 -19.38 21.47 30.32
CA GLN A 8 -19.67 20.78 29.07
C GLN A 8 -18.38 20.83 28.23
N LEU A 9 -17.74 19.67 28.09
CA LEU A 9 -16.54 19.51 27.28
C LEU A 9 -16.84 19.95 25.83
N PRO A 10 -15.86 20.53 25.10
CA PRO A 10 -16.07 20.95 23.71
C PRO A 10 -16.65 19.81 22.85
N PRO A 11 -17.72 20.03 22.09
CA PRO A 11 -18.36 18.98 21.27
C PRO A 11 -17.40 18.49 20.19
N LEU A 12 -17.28 17.19 19.95
CA LEU A 12 -16.43 16.64 18.88
C LEU A 12 -17.18 16.67 17.53
N LEU A 13 -16.46 16.85 16.42
CA LEU A 13 -17.09 16.92 15.09
C LEU A 13 -17.70 15.58 14.66
N ASN A 14 -17.06 14.45 15.01
CA ASN A 14 -17.58 13.13 14.71
C ASN A 14 -18.75 12.79 15.66
N PRO A 15 -20.00 12.61 15.17
CA PRO A 15 -21.18 12.47 16.03
C PRO A 15 -21.12 11.23 16.92
N LEU A 16 -20.58 10.10 16.42
CA LEU A 16 -20.47 8.86 17.17
C LEU A 16 -19.46 8.98 18.31
N LEU A 17 -18.28 9.54 18.03
CA LEU A 17 -17.29 9.80 19.08
C LEU A 17 -17.80 10.81 20.11
N ASN A 18 -18.53 11.84 19.67
CA ASN A 18 -19.16 12.79 20.58
C ASN A 18 -20.20 12.10 21.48
N ALA A 19 -21.06 11.26 20.91
CA ALA A 19 -22.07 10.51 21.65
C ALA A 19 -21.44 9.57 22.68
N ILE A 20 -20.41 8.80 22.31
CA ILE A 20 -19.82 7.78 23.20
C ILE A 20 -18.88 8.41 24.24
N CYS A 21 -18.00 9.32 23.83
CA CYS A 21 -16.89 9.80 24.67
C CYS A 21 -17.15 11.14 25.34
N ASN A 22 -18.17 11.89 24.90
CA ASN A 22 -18.41 13.27 25.32
C ASN A 22 -19.85 13.51 25.86
N CYS A 23 -20.31 12.67 26.78
CA CYS A 23 -21.63 12.82 27.40
C CYS A 23 -21.55 13.56 28.75
N GLY A 24 -22.19 14.74 28.84
CA GLY A 24 -22.25 15.53 30.07
C GLY A 24 -23.12 14.91 31.18
N GLU A 25 -24.18 14.20 30.82
CA GLU A 25 -25.08 13.52 31.76
C GLU A 25 -25.35 12.05 31.35
N PRO A 26 -24.45 11.12 31.68
CA PRO A 26 -24.58 9.71 31.29
C PRO A 26 -25.84 9.02 31.82
N ASN A 27 -26.37 9.48 32.96
CA ASN A 27 -27.51 8.85 33.64
C ASN A 27 -28.88 9.23 33.06
N SER A 28 -28.99 10.37 32.35
CA SER A 28 -30.20 10.86 31.68
C SER A 28 -30.17 10.59 30.17
N SER A 29 -29.02 10.20 29.62
CA SER A 29 -28.83 9.90 28.20
C SER A 29 -29.56 8.62 27.72
N PRO A 30 -30.03 8.58 26.46
CA PRO A 30 -30.50 7.36 25.79
C PRO A 30 -29.50 6.19 25.84
N LEU A 31 -28.20 6.49 25.98
CA LEU A 31 -27.11 5.52 26.01
C LEU A 31 -26.73 5.05 27.44
N LYS A 32 -27.53 5.33 28.47
CA LYS A 32 -27.23 4.96 29.87
C LYS A 32 -26.79 3.50 30.06
N LYS A 33 -27.45 2.55 29.38
CA LYS A 33 -27.11 1.12 29.43
C LYS A 33 -25.70 0.87 28.90
N LEU A 34 -25.33 1.54 27.80
CA LEU A 34 -24.01 1.44 27.18
C LEU A 34 -22.93 1.97 28.12
N TYR A 35 -23.10 3.16 28.71
CA TYR A 35 -22.11 3.71 29.67
C TYR A 35 -21.90 2.81 30.89
N THR A 36 -22.97 2.20 31.39
CA THR A 36 -22.90 1.24 32.50
C THR A 36 -22.08 0.00 32.13
N GLN A 37 -22.13 -0.44 30.86
CA GLN A 37 -21.33 -1.56 30.38
C GLN A 37 -19.87 -1.15 30.11
N LEU A 38 -19.63 0.04 29.55
CA LEU A 38 -18.29 0.60 29.33
C LEU A 38 -17.50 0.82 30.62
N GLY A 39 -18.19 1.10 31.74
CA GLY A 39 -17.57 1.19 33.06
C GLY A 39 -17.25 -0.15 33.72
N LYS A 40 -17.74 -1.28 33.17
CA LYS A 40 -17.57 -2.65 33.72
C LYS A 40 -16.59 -3.54 32.93
N LYS A 41 -16.28 -3.20 31.68
CA LYS A 41 -15.41 -3.97 30.80
C LYS A 41 -14.03 -3.34 30.76
N ASP A 42 -12.99 -4.17 30.72
CA ASP A 42 -11.61 -3.73 30.91
C ASP A 42 -10.92 -3.38 29.57
N GLN A 43 -11.29 -4.04 28.47
CA GLN A 43 -10.75 -3.77 27.12
C GLN A 43 -11.82 -3.80 26.02
N TYR A 44 -11.92 -2.68 25.30
CA TYR A 44 -12.78 -2.52 24.13
C TYR A 44 -12.16 -1.56 23.12
N LEU A 45 -12.66 -1.62 21.89
CA LEU A 45 -12.22 -0.82 20.75
C LEU A 45 -13.42 -0.16 20.06
N ILE A 46 -13.30 1.12 19.70
CA ILE A 46 -14.37 1.87 19.04
C ILE A 46 -14.10 1.93 17.53
N LEU A 47 -15.09 1.50 16.75
CA LEU A 47 -15.13 1.62 15.29
C LEU A 47 -15.71 2.99 14.93
N VAL A 48 -14.94 3.82 14.23
CA VAL A 48 -15.32 5.20 13.91
C VAL A 48 -15.47 5.35 12.39
N PRO A 49 -16.71 5.46 11.90
CA PRO A 49 -16.98 5.76 10.48
C PRO A 49 -16.56 7.18 10.09
N PRO A 50 -16.47 7.46 8.77
CA PRO A 50 -16.09 8.79 8.29
C PRO A 50 -17.07 9.86 8.75
N THR A 51 -16.54 10.99 9.22
CA THR A 51 -17.34 12.10 9.74
C THR A 51 -18.29 12.68 8.69
N GLU A 52 -17.88 12.75 7.42
CA GLU A 52 -18.74 13.17 6.30
C GLU A 52 -19.99 12.29 6.19
N LEU A 53 -19.80 10.97 6.28
CA LEU A 53 -20.87 10.01 6.12
C LEU A 53 -21.86 10.13 7.28
N LEU A 54 -21.39 10.24 8.52
CA LEU A 54 -22.26 10.42 9.69
C LEU A 54 -23.03 11.74 9.70
N LEU A 55 -22.50 12.81 9.10
CA LEU A 55 -23.14 14.14 9.10
C LEU A 55 -24.13 14.34 7.95
N TYR A 56 -23.90 13.74 6.79
CA TYR A 56 -24.61 14.10 5.55
C TYR A 56 -25.41 12.97 4.92
N TYR A 57 -25.49 11.81 5.56
CA TYR A 57 -26.26 10.68 5.03
C TYR A 57 -27.39 10.28 5.97
N SER A 58 -28.44 9.75 5.36
CA SER A 58 -29.59 9.14 6.02
C SER A 58 -29.73 7.67 5.62
N ASP A 59 -30.35 6.90 6.49
CA ASP A 59 -30.75 5.53 6.18
C ASP A 59 -32.10 5.53 5.46
N LYS A 60 -32.17 4.95 4.26
CA LYS A 60 -33.41 4.89 3.47
C LYS A 60 -34.50 4.03 4.11
N GLU A 61 -34.13 3.01 4.88
CA GLU A 61 -35.12 2.09 5.46
C GLU A 61 -35.82 2.71 6.67
N SER A 62 -35.06 3.37 7.55
CA SER A 62 -35.61 4.07 8.72
C SER A 62 -35.95 5.54 8.48
N ASN A 63 -35.56 6.11 7.33
CA ASN A 63 -35.63 7.53 7.00
C ASN A 63 -35.06 8.44 8.09
N SER A 64 -34.07 7.95 8.83
CA SER A 64 -33.41 8.65 9.95
C SER A 64 -32.02 9.09 9.53
N GLU A 65 -31.61 10.28 9.98
CA GLU A 65 -30.25 10.78 9.74
C GLU A 65 -29.23 9.94 10.54
N LEU A 66 -28.07 9.65 9.93
CA LEU A 66 -27.02 8.89 10.62
C LEU A 66 -26.49 9.63 11.86
N HIS A 67 -26.53 10.96 11.83
CA HIS A 67 -26.21 11.81 12.98
C HIS A 67 -27.04 11.43 14.21
N ASP A 68 -28.36 11.29 14.03
CA ASP A 68 -29.28 10.97 15.11
C ASP A 68 -29.18 9.50 15.54
N LEU A 69 -28.94 8.61 14.57
CA LEU A 69 -28.70 7.19 14.83
C LEU A 69 -27.49 6.96 15.74
N CYS A 70 -26.46 7.82 15.69
CA CYS A 70 -25.30 7.75 16.59
C CYS A 70 -25.67 7.80 18.09
N TYR A 71 -26.80 8.42 18.44
CA TYR A 71 -27.30 8.53 19.81
C TYR A 71 -28.25 7.37 20.21
N THR A 72 -28.43 6.39 19.33
CA THR A 72 -29.25 5.19 19.62
C THR A 72 -28.39 4.03 20.14
N PRO A 73 -28.90 3.22 21.08
CA PRO A 73 -28.11 2.15 21.70
C PRO A 73 -27.69 1.06 20.70
N ASN A 74 -28.54 0.73 19.72
CA ASN A 74 -28.24 -0.31 18.74
C ASN A 74 -27.06 0.08 17.84
N PHE A 75 -27.11 1.28 17.27
CA PHE A 75 -26.07 1.77 16.39
C PHE A 75 -24.74 1.94 17.12
N ALA A 76 -24.75 2.59 18.29
CA ALA A 76 -23.53 2.81 19.08
C ALA A 76 -22.89 1.48 19.53
N SER A 77 -23.71 0.50 19.96
CA SER A 77 -23.20 -0.81 20.41
C SER A 77 -22.62 -1.65 19.28
N ALA A 78 -23.17 -1.56 18.06
CA ALA A 78 -22.63 -2.24 16.88
C ALA A 78 -21.20 -1.77 16.54
N HIS A 79 -20.86 -0.54 16.90
CA HIS A 79 -19.56 0.08 16.62
C HIS A 79 -18.57 -0.03 17.79
N ILE A 80 -18.85 -0.83 18.82
CA ILE A 80 -17.90 -1.09 19.92
C ILE A 80 -17.57 -2.58 19.98
N LEU A 81 -16.29 -2.91 19.77
CA LEU A 81 -15.74 -4.26 19.81
C LEU A 81 -15.22 -4.61 21.21
N LEU A 82 -15.55 -5.81 21.70
CA LEU A 82 -15.10 -6.30 23.00
C LEU A 82 -13.87 -7.20 22.85
N LEU A 83 -12.72 -6.80 23.42
CA LEU A 83 -11.45 -7.52 23.26
C LEU A 83 -11.27 -8.66 24.29
N ASP A 84 -11.99 -8.60 25.42
CA ASP A 84 -11.89 -9.59 26.52
C ASP A 84 -12.74 -10.86 26.33
N ALA A 85 -13.64 -10.89 25.33
CA ALA A 85 -14.77 -11.81 25.33
C ALA A 85 -14.47 -13.28 24.94
N THR A 86 -13.27 -13.62 24.48
CA THR A 86 -13.03 -14.96 23.89
C THR A 86 -12.53 -16.02 24.86
N ASP A 87 -12.05 -15.67 26.05
CA ASP A 87 -11.44 -16.66 26.96
C ASP A 87 -12.42 -17.25 27.99
N THR A 88 -13.55 -16.61 28.26
CA THR A 88 -14.50 -17.09 29.29
C THR A 88 -15.79 -17.70 28.74
N GLU A 89 -16.28 -17.29 27.57
CA GLU A 89 -17.57 -17.75 27.03
C GLU A 89 -17.45 -18.80 25.91
N VAL A 90 -16.29 -18.90 25.25
CA VAL A 90 -16.06 -19.83 24.13
C VAL A 90 -15.46 -21.16 24.62
N ASN A 91 -15.21 -21.34 25.91
CA ASN A 91 -14.45 -22.48 26.41
C ASN A 91 -15.22 -23.80 26.60
N ASN A 92 -16.46 -23.93 26.10
CA ASN A 92 -17.17 -25.22 26.08
C ASN A 92 -18.06 -25.36 24.83
N GLY A 93 -17.52 -25.86 23.71
CA GLY A 93 -18.31 -26.25 22.53
C GLY A 93 -17.51 -26.42 21.22
N ASP A 94 -18.07 -27.16 20.26
CA ASP A 94 -17.48 -27.44 18.93
C ASP A 94 -17.22 -26.16 18.09
N GLU A 95 -17.98 -25.08 18.32
CA GLU A 95 -17.80 -23.77 17.67
C GLU A 95 -16.43 -23.12 17.98
N ALA A 96 -15.90 -23.32 19.19
CA ALA A 96 -14.63 -22.75 19.63
C ALA A 96 -13.43 -23.28 18.84
N VAL A 97 -13.48 -24.58 18.56
CA VAL A 97 -12.44 -25.30 17.81
C VAL A 97 -12.51 -24.89 16.33
N LEU A 98 -13.72 -24.77 15.79
CA LEU A 98 -13.95 -24.29 14.43
C LEU A 98 -13.38 -22.87 14.23
N ILE A 99 -13.68 -21.94 15.15
CA ILE A 99 -13.16 -20.56 15.11
C ILE A 99 -11.63 -20.57 15.13
N LYS A 100 -10.99 -21.26 16.09
CA LYS A 100 -9.52 -21.33 16.17
C LYS A 100 -8.87 -21.94 14.91
N ASN A 101 -9.53 -22.91 14.28
CA ASN A 101 -9.04 -23.51 13.03
C ASN A 101 -9.17 -22.55 11.84
N ILE A 102 -10.27 -21.80 11.74
CA ILE A 102 -10.48 -20.79 10.69
C ILE A 102 -9.52 -19.61 10.87
N GLU A 103 -9.34 -19.11 12.10
CA GLU A 103 -8.40 -18.02 12.42
C GLU A 103 -6.97 -18.38 11.96
N LYS A 104 -6.51 -19.60 12.28
CA LYS A 104 -5.18 -20.08 11.84
C LYS A 104 -5.07 -20.29 10.33
N ARG A 105 -6.13 -20.78 9.68
CA ARG A 105 -6.09 -21.14 8.25
C ARG A 105 -6.16 -19.91 7.34
N TYR A 106 -6.90 -18.89 7.75
CA TYR A 106 -7.18 -17.71 6.91
C TYR A 106 -6.58 -16.40 7.43
N ASP A 107 -5.86 -16.42 8.56
CA ASP A 107 -5.22 -15.24 9.16
C ASP A 107 -6.25 -14.11 9.42
N VAL A 108 -7.36 -14.51 10.03
CA VAL A 108 -8.50 -13.64 10.40
C VAL A 108 -8.77 -13.77 11.90
N HIS A 109 -9.40 -12.77 12.50
CA HIS A 109 -9.78 -12.80 13.92
C HIS A 109 -11.25 -12.51 14.13
N PHE A 110 -11.91 -13.35 14.93
CA PHE A 110 -13.32 -13.21 15.27
C PHE A 110 -13.49 -12.43 16.57
N ILE A 111 -14.27 -11.35 16.52
CA ILE A 111 -14.51 -10.46 17.67
C ILE A 111 -16.01 -10.17 17.76
N LYS A 112 -16.53 -10.17 18.99
CA LYS A 112 -17.92 -9.83 19.25
C LYS A 112 -18.06 -8.33 19.50
N ALA A 113 -19.05 -7.69 18.89
CA ALA A 113 -19.44 -6.33 19.22
C ALA A 113 -20.36 -6.29 20.46
N MET A 114 -20.57 -5.11 21.04
CA MET A 114 -21.42 -4.97 22.23
C MET A 114 -22.88 -5.36 21.98
N ASP A 115 -23.36 -5.20 20.75
CA ASP A 115 -24.68 -5.64 20.29
C ASP A 115 -24.80 -7.17 20.08
N GLN A 116 -23.74 -7.92 20.38
CA GLN A 116 -23.61 -9.38 20.19
C GLN A 116 -23.43 -9.82 18.73
N SER A 117 -23.33 -8.90 17.76
CA SER A 117 -22.95 -9.24 16.38
C SER A 117 -21.51 -9.73 16.31
N TRP A 118 -21.25 -10.63 15.37
CA TRP A 118 -19.90 -11.10 15.12
C TRP A 118 -19.25 -10.30 14.00
N LYS A 119 -18.02 -9.88 14.24
CA LYS A 119 -17.18 -9.18 13.28
C LYS A 119 -15.88 -9.96 13.11
N PHE A 120 -15.48 -10.27 11.88
CA PHE A 120 -14.16 -10.84 11.62
C PHE A 120 -13.25 -9.83 10.94
N ILE A 121 -12.05 -9.68 11.47
CA ILE A 121 -11.05 -8.73 11.00
C ILE A 121 -9.98 -9.47 10.20
N ASN A 122 -9.78 -9.06 8.96
CA ASN A 122 -8.65 -9.45 8.13
C ASN A 122 -7.61 -8.32 8.17
N TRP A 123 -6.58 -8.46 8.99
CA TRP A 123 -5.53 -7.45 9.17
C TRP A 123 -4.71 -7.23 7.91
N LYS A 124 -4.36 -8.32 7.20
CA LYS A 124 -3.56 -8.29 5.97
C LYS A 124 -4.23 -7.44 4.87
N ASN A 125 -5.54 -7.55 4.72
CA ASN A 125 -6.31 -6.80 3.75
C ASN A 125 -6.90 -5.49 4.33
N ARG A 126 -6.78 -5.28 5.64
CA ARG A 126 -7.39 -4.18 6.41
C ARG A 126 -8.91 -4.11 6.17
N VAL A 127 -9.63 -5.23 6.32
CA VAL A 127 -11.09 -5.29 6.12
C VAL A 127 -11.76 -5.96 7.31
N ILE A 128 -12.90 -5.42 7.71
CA ILE A 128 -13.81 -5.95 8.71
C ILE A 128 -15.08 -6.40 8.01
N TYR A 129 -15.56 -7.57 8.36
CA TYR A 129 -16.80 -8.13 7.86
C TYR A 129 -17.73 -8.42 9.03
N GLU A 130 -19.02 -8.15 8.85
CA GLU A 130 -20.07 -8.41 9.84
C GLU A 130 -21.01 -9.52 9.38
N PHE A 131 -21.46 -10.35 10.32
CA PHE A 131 -22.40 -11.43 10.11
C PHE A 131 -23.28 -11.66 11.36
N ASN A 132 -24.48 -12.20 11.16
CA ASN A 132 -25.43 -12.41 12.26
C ASN A 132 -25.05 -13.66 13.10
N LYS A 133 -24.71 -14.78 12.44
CA LYS A 133 -24.21 -16.02 13.06
C LYS A 133 -23.06 -16.63 12.27
N LEU A 134 -22.21 -17.43 12.93
CA LEU A 134 -21.08 -18.10 12.30
C LEU A 134 -21.59 -19.01 11.16
N GLY A 135 -21.20 -18.72 9.92
CA GLY A 135 -21.64 -19.46 8.72
C GLY A 135 -22.68 -18.74 7.84
N ASP A 136 -23.23 -17.60 8.29
CA ASP A 136 -24.11 -16.76 7.47
C ASP A 136 -23.35 -16.03 6.35
N GLN A 137 -24.09 -15.56 5.34
CA GLN A 137 -23.54 -14.68 4.31
C GLN A 137 -23.03 -13.37 4.93
N ILE A 138 -21.96 -12.82 4.34
CA ILE A 138 -21.40 -11.52 4.71
C ILE A 138 -22.50 -10.46 4.57
N LYS A 139 -22.78 -9.76 5.67
CA LYS A 139 -23.80 -8.72 5.71
C LYS A 139 -23.22 -7.37 5.30
N ASN A 140 -22.20 -6.92 6.02
CA ASN A 140 -21.54 -5.63 5.83
C ASN A 140 -20.02 -5.81 5.73
N ARG A 141 -19.38 -4.87 5.03
CA ARG A 141 -17.92 -4.84 4.82
C ARG A 141 -17.41 -3.41 4.99
N ALA A 142 -16.45 -3.21 5.87
CA ALA A 142 -15.76 -1.94 6.03
C ALA A 142 -14.24 -2.13 5.97
N LYS A 143 -13.51 -1.20 5.36
CA LYS A 143 -12.05 -1.15 5.32
C LYS A 143 -11.52 -0.33 6.49
N ILE A 144 -10.43 -0.79 7.10
CA ILE A 144 -9.71 -0.08 8.16
C ILE A 144 -8.83 1.00 7.52
N LEU A 145 -9.08 2.25 7.91
CA LEU A 145 -8.35 3.42 7.46
C LEU A 145 -7.13 3.69 8.35
N ASP A 146 -7.35 3.77 9.67
CA ASP A 146 -6.32 4.13 10.65
C ASP A 146 -6.67 3.59 12.05
N ILE A 147 -5.69 3.49 12.94
CA ILE A 147 -5.87 3.05 14.33
C ILE A 147 -5.03 3.94 15.24
N GLU A 148 -5.65 4.48 16.29
CA GLU A 148 -4.95 5.29 17.30
C GLU A 148 -5.45 4.98 18.71
N SER A 149 -4.62 5.26 19.72
CA SER A 149 -5.09 5.33 21.10
C SER A 149 -5.16 6.78 21.59
N ILE A 150 -6.17 7.04 22.43
CA ILE A 150 -6.35 8.31 23.12
C ILE A 150 -6.54 8.09 24.63
N PRO A 151 -6.08 9.01 25.50
CA PRO A 151 -6.38 8.95 26.93
C PRO A 151 -7.89 9.05 27.18
N ILE A 152 -8.39 8.35 28.22
CA ILE A 152 -9.75 8.58 28.71
C ILE A 152 -9.82 9.98 29.33
N PHE A 153 -10.81 10.76 28.93
CA PHE A 153 -11.03 12.13 29.40
C PHE A 153 -12.41 12.37 30.01
N ASN A 154 -13.19 11.30 30.18
CA ASN A 154 -14.47 11.32 30.87
C ASN A 154 -14.42 10.45 32.14
N ASN A 155 -15.45 10.57 32.97
CA ASN A 155 -15.47 9.93 34.30
C ASN A 155 -16.21 8.58 34.33
N TYR A 156 -16.89 8.20 33.23
CA TYR A 156 -17.76 7.02 33.20
C TYR A 156 -17.12 5.83 32.47
N MET A 157 -16.10 6.04 31.64
CA MET A 157 -15.32 4.97 31.02
C MET A 157 -14.15 4.57 31.93
N LYS A 158 -13.85 3.28 31.96
CA LYS A 158 -12.66 2.73 32.63
C LYS A 158 -12.02 1.68 31.72
N THR A 159 -10.69 1.67 31.67
CA THR A 159 -9.88 0.63 31.03
C THR A 159 -8.63 0.39 31.87
N THR A 160 -7.98 -0.76 31.71
CA THR A 160 -6.75 -1.10 32.46
C THR A 160 -5.64 -0.08 32.25
N ASP A 161 -5.50 0.41 31.02
CA ASP A 161 -4.38 1.25 30.60
C ASP A 161 -4.78 2.75 30.54
N ASN A 162 -5.95 3.10 31.07
CA ASN A 162 -6.56 4.44 31.03
C ASN A 162 -6.60 5.10 29.63
N THR A 163 -6.65 4.28 28.58
CA THR A 163 -6.70 4.68 27.17
C THR A 163 -7.82 3.96 26.44
N ILE A 164 -8.29 4.56 25.34
CA ILE A 164 -9.28 4.01 24.41
C ILE A 164 -8.61 3.85 23.06
N THR A 165 -8.72 2.66 22.47
CA THR A 165 -8.30 2.42 21.08
C THR A 165 -9.45 2.72 20.13
N ILE A 166 -9.16 3.57 19.14
CA ILE A 166 -10.06 3.98 18.07
C ILE A 166 -9.57 3.37 16.76
N MET A 167 -10.47 2.74 16.01
CA MET A 167 -10.22 2.23 14.68
C MET A 167 -11.13 2.96 13.69
N TYR A 168 -10.52 3.74 12.81
CA TYR A 168 -11.23 4.45 11.76
C TYR A 168 -11.55 3.49 10.61
N ILE A 169 -12.80 3.52 10.13
CA ILE A 169 -13.30 2.68 9.05
C ILE A 169 -13.87 3.54 7.91
N ASP A 170 -14.00 2.99 6.71
CA ASP A 170 -14.49 3.71 5.53
C ASP A 170 -16.02 3.70 5.36
N ASP A 171 -16.74 2.90 6.15
CA ASP A 171 -18.19 2.71 6.04
C ASP A 171 -18.84 2.47 7.42
N VAL A 172 -20.17 2.38 7.46
CA VAL A 172 -20.98 2.17 8.67
C VAL A 172 -21.54 0.75 8.71
N PHE A 173 -21.67 0.18 9.91
CA PHE A 173 -22.39 -1.08 10.12
C PHE A 173 -23.89 -0.80 10.36
N LEU A 174 -24.66 -0.84 9.27
CA LEU A 174 -26.12 -0.67 9.26
C LEU A 174 -26.74 -1.68 8.27
N ASN A 175 -28.03 -2.02 8.42
CA ASN A 175 -28.71 -2.96 7.50
C ASN A 175 -29.26 -2.29 6.23
N GLY A 176 -29.53 -0.98 6.28
CA GLY A 176 -30.20 -0.25 5.23
C GLY A 176 -29.27 0.39 4.20
N THR A 177 -29.87 0.93 3.14
CA THR A 177 -29.13 1.62 2.08
C THR A 177 -28.98 3.10 2.40
N LEU A 178 -27.78 3.65 2.19
CA LEU A 178 -27.48 5.05 2.50
C LEU A 178 -27.93 6.01 1.40
N GLU A 179 -28.53 7.14 1.78
CA GLU A 179 -28.85 8.26 0.91
C GLU A 179 -28.06 9.51 1.32
N CYS A 180 -27.50 10.22 0.34
CA CYS A 180 -26.74 11.45 0.58
C CYS A 180 -27.67 12.65 0.57
N ASN A 181 -27.77 13.35 1.70
CA ASN A 181 -28.63 14.52 1.89
C ASN A 181 -28.09 15.77 1.17
N LEU A 182 -26.78 15.83 0.86
CA LEU A 182 -26.15 16.97 0.17
C LEU A 182 -26.58 17.15 -1.30
N ARG A 183 -27.14 16.13 -1.94
CA ARG A 183 -27.53 16.20 -3.37
C ARG A 183 -28.60 17.26 -3.62
N SER A 184 -29.58 17.40 -2.73
CA SER A 184 -30.65 18.41 -2.86
C SER A 184 -30.12 19.84 -2.80
N ASP A 185 -29.13 20.10 -1.93
CA ASP A 185 -28.58 21.44 -1.70
C ASP A 185 -27.55 21.84 -2.76
N ILE A 186 -26.74 20.90 -3.25
CA ILE A 186 -25.80 21.14 -4.36
C ILE A 186 -26.55 21.35 -5.68
N ASP A 187 -27.68 20.67 -5.90
CA ASP A 187 -28.52 20.87 -7.09
C ASP A 187 -29.20 22.26 -7.09
N LEU A 188 -29.44 22.87 -5.92
CA LEU A 188 -29.93 24.25 -5.79
C LEU A 188 -28.86 25.32 -6.16
N LEU A 189 -27.57 25.00 -5.99
CA LEU A 189 -26.44 25.89 -6.31
C LEU A 189 -26.00 25.81 -7.79
N ARG A 190 -26.57 24.88 -8.57
CA ARG A 190 -26.34 24.80 -10.03
C ARG A 190 -27.17 25.87 -10.74
N SER A 191 -26.54 26.70 -11.59
CA SER A 191 -27.23 27.77 -12.31
C SER A 191 -28.38 27.23 -13.20
N PRO A 192 -29.47 28.00 -13.41
CA PRO A 192 -30.60 27.59 -14.25
C PRO A 192 -30.20 27.21 -15.68
N SER A 193 -29.11 27.79 -16.19
CA SER A 193 -28.54 27.52 -17.52
C SER A 193 -27.96 26.10 -17.69
N MET A 194 -27.88 25.31 -16.61
CA MET A 194 -27.43 23.93 -16.65
C MET A 194 -28.52 22.92 -16.28
N ARG A 195 -29.80 23.36 -16.14
CA ARG A 195 -30.95 22.45 -16.02
C ARG A 195 -31.24 21.65 -17.31
N SER A 196 -30.52 21.93 -18.40
CA SER A 196 -30.64 21.27 -19.70
C SER A 196 -29.41 20.46 -20.09
N ILE A 197 -28.71 19.85 -19.13
CA ILE A 197 -27.89 18.67 -19.44
C ILE A 197 -28.69 17.47 -18.97
N PRO A 198 -29.32 16.71 -19.90
CA PRO A 198 -29.81 15.39 -19.55
C PRO A 198 -28.63 14.66 -18.93
N THR A 199 -28.81 14.18 -17.70
CA THR A 199 -28.00 13.08 -17.20
C THR A 199 -27.79 12.14 -18.36
N ALA A 200 -26.53 11.84 -18.66
CA ALA A 200 -26.19 10.82 -19.62
C ALA A 200 -26.92 9.55 -19.15
N LYS A 201 -28.12 9.32 -19.70
CA LYS A 201 -28.61 7.99 -19.96
C LYS A 201 -27.39 7.34 -20.58
N ARG A 202 -26.81 6.36 -19.86
CA ARG A 202 -25.99 5.32 -20.46
C ARG A 202 -26.50 5.17 -21.88
N PRO A 203 -25.65 5.32 -22.92
CA PRO A 203 -26.12 5.29 -24.29
C PRO A 203 -27.08 4.11 -24.36
N SER A 204 -28.36 4.43 -24.53
CA SER A 204 -29.34 3.43 -24.86
C SER A 204 -28.75 2.86 -26.12
N LEU A 205 -28.20 1.66 -26.00
CA LEU A 205 -27.81 0.81 -27.10
C LEU A 205 -29.03 0.80 -28.02
N ILE A 206 -29.02 1.68 -29.02
CA ILE A 206 -30.00 1.68 -30.07
C ILE A 206 -29.75 0.36 -30.80
N ASN A 207 -30.56 -0.62 -30.43
CA ASN A 207 -31.02 -1.78 -31.17
C ASN A 207 -30.06 -2.37 -32.21
N LYS A 208 -28.89 -2.85 -31.78
CA LYS A 208 -28.23 -4.02 -32.40
C LYS A 208 -28.18 -5.25 -31.49
N LYS A 209 -28.53 -5.12 -30.21
CA LYS A 209 -28.55 -6.24 -29.24
C LYS A 209 -29.88 -6.99 -29.16
N SER A 210 -30.97 -6.48 -29.76
CA SER A 210 -32.26 -7.19 -29.75
C SER A 210 -32.23 -8.43 -30.64
N THR A 211 -31.56 -8.38 -31.80
CA THR A 211 -31.52 -9.49 -32.77
C THR A 211 -30.66 -10.68 -32.31
N ASP A 212 -29.48 -10.46 -31.73
CA ASP A 212 -28.62 -11.57 -31.26
C ASP A 212 -29.18 -12.27 -30.01
N TYR A 213 -29.84 -11.52 -29.11
CA TYR A 213 -30.51 -12.09 -27.93
C TYR A 213 -31.76 -12.89 -28.33
N GLU A 214 -32.54 -12.40 -29.31
CA GLU A 214 -33.69 -13.12 -29.86
C GLU A 214 -33.28 -14.36 -30.66
N ASN A 215 -32.18 -14.31 -31.45
CA ASN A 215 -31.65 -15.47 -32.18
C ASN A 215 -31.08 -16.53 -31.23
N SER A 216 -30.37 -16.14 -30.17
CA SER A 216 -29.88 -17.09 -29.15
C SER A 216 -31.02 -17.76 -28.38
N LYS A 217 -32.10 -17.03 -28.09
CA LYS A 217 -33.30 -17.58 -27.45
C LYS A 217 -34.06 -18.51 -28.41
N SER A 218 -34.13 -18.14 -29.69
CA SER A 218 -34.75 -18.96 -30.75
C SER A 218 -34.00 -20.28 -30.96
N LYS A 219 -32.66 -20.26 -30.95
CA LYS A 219 -31.80 -21.45 -31.03
C LYS A 219 -31.93 -22.39 -29.82
N ALA A 220 -31.92 -21.84 -28.60
CA ALA A 220 -32.14 -22.66 -27.39
C ALA A 220 -33.55 -23.28 -27.37
N THR A 221 -34.55 -22.55 -27.89
CA THR A 221 -35.92 -23.05 -28.04
C THR A 221 -35.98 -24.18 -29.06
N PHE A 222 -35.35 -24.01 -30.22
CA PHE A 222 -35.21 -25.04 -31.26
C PHE A 222 -34.57 -26.32 -30.73
N ASP A 223 -33.42 -26.22 -30.05
CA ASP A 223 -32.74 -27.37 -29.45
C ASP A 223 -33.60 -28.07 -28.39
N SER A 224 -34.35 -27.29 -27.59
CA SER A 224 -35.27 -27.86 -26.59
C SER A 224 -36.42 -28.64 -27.23
N ILE A 225 -36.97 -28.15 -28.35
CA ILE A 225 -38.04 -28.82 -29.10
C ILE A 225 -37.51 -30.13 -29.69
N LEU A 226 -36.30 -30.13 -30.27
CA LEU A 226 -35.70 -31.35 -30.84
C LEU A 226 -35.37 -32.41 -29.79
N ARG A 227 -34.99 -32.01 -28.57
CA ARG A 227 -34.77 -32.96 -27.45
C ARG A 227 -36.05 -33.63 -26.97
N VAL A 228 -37.16 -32.89 -26.97
CA VAL A 228 -38.46 -33.38 -26.48
C VAL A 228 -39.21 -34.16 -27.57
N ASN A 229 -39.14 -33.71 -28.83
CA ASN A 229 -39.86 -34.31 -29.94
C ASN A 229 -38.99 -35.30 -30.73
N LYS A 230 -39.12 -36.58 -30.38
CA LYS A 230 -38.39 -37.70 -31.03
C LYS A 230 -38.68 -37.83 -32.52
N HIS A 231 -39.84 -37.38 -33.01
CA HIS A 231 -40.17 -37.47 -34.43
C HIS A 231 -39.22 -36.62 -35.29
N TRP A 232 -39.03 -35.35 -34.91
CA TRP A 232 -38.15 -34.43 -35.63
C TRP A 232 -36.67 -34.83 -35.51
N SER A 233 -36.24 -35.30 -34.34
CA SER A 233 -34.87 -35.83 -34.17
C SER A 233 -34.61 -37.07 -35.02
N SER A 234 -35.58 -38.00 -35.13
CA SER A 234 -35.45 -39.18 -35.99
C SER A 234 -35.42 -38.83 -37.48
N LYS A 235 -36.15 -37.78 -37.91
CA LYS A 235 -36.09 -37.29 -39.29
C LYS A 235 -34.71 -36.73 -39.63
N PHE A 236 -34.18 -35.81 -38.79
CA PHE A 236 -32.83 -35.28 -38.98
C PHE A 236 -31.78 -36.41 -39.07
N GLU A 237 -31.86 -37.43 -38.21
CA GLU A 237 -30.93 -38.56 -38.25
C GLU A 237 -31.07 -39.41 -39.53
N GLN A 238 -32.29 -39.60 -40.07
CA GLN A 238 -32.48 -40.27 -41.37
C GLN A 238 -31.80 -39.49 -42.51
N HIS A 239 -31.97 -38.17 -42.54
CA HIS A 239 -31.30 -37.31 -43.52
C HIS A 239 -29.77 -37.31 -43.34
N PHE A 240 -29.26 -37.29 -42.11
CA PHE A 240 -27.82 -37.39 -41.82
C PHE A 240 -27.23 -38.75 -42.21
N GLN A 241 -27.95 -39.85 -41.99
CA GLN A 241 -27.52 -41.17 -42.46
C GLN A 241 -27.49 -41.26 -43.98
N LYS A 242 -28.51 -40.71 -44.66
CA LYS A 242 -28.54 -40.61 -46.13
C LYS A 242 -27.34 -39.81 -46.65
N PHE A 243 -27.03 -38.69 -46.00
CA PHE A 243 -25.84 -37.89 -46.31
C PHE A 243 -24.55 -38.68 -46.10
N ARG A 244 -24.38 -39.37 -44.97
CA ARG A 244 -23.17 -40.16 -44.65
C ARG A 244 -22.96 -41.36 -45.60
N ILE A 245 -24.04 -41.97 -46.11
CA ILE A 245 -23.95 -43.04 -47.11
C ILE A 245 -23.43 -42.50 -48.44
N LEU A 246 -23.98 -41.37 -48.90
CA LEU A 246 -23.58 -40.71 -50.15
C LEU A 246 -22.17 -40.10 -50.05
N ALA A 247 -21.77 -39.61 -48.88
CA ALA A 247 -20.43 -39.06 -48.63
C ALA A 247 -19.29 -40.10 -48.79
N ASN A 248 -19.59 -41.40 -48.92
CA ASN A 248 -18.60 -42.43 -49.23
C ASN A 248 -18.30 -42.58 -50.74
N GLN A 249 -19.04 -41.87 -51.60
CA GLN A 249 -18.82 -41.82 -53.05
C GLN A 249 -17.75 -40.76 -53.43
N ASP A 250 -17.37 -40.69 -54.71
CA ASP A 250 -16.26 -39.84 -55.17
C ASP A 250 -16.63 -38.35 -55.41
N ASP A 251 -17.91 -37.98 -55.30
CA ASP A 251 -18.41 -36.60 -55.52
C ASP A 251 -18.89 -35.93 -54.22
N LEU A 252 -18.76 -34.59 -54.11
CA LEU A 252 -19.32 -33.83 -52.98
C LEU A 252 -20.85 -33.74 -53.10
N PRO A 253 -21.65 -34.25 -52.14
CA PRO A 253 -23.11 -34.19 -52.19
C PRO A 253 -23.63 -32.80 -51.72
N ILE A 254 -23.19 -31.74 -52.39
CA ILE A 254 -23.53 -30.34 -52.08
C ILE A 254 -25.05 -30.11 -52.18
N ASP A 255 -25.65 -30.58 -53.28
CA ASP A 255 -27.08 -30.49 -53.50
C ASP A 255 -27.88 -31.20 -52.40
N VAL A 256 -27.36 -32.33 -51.90
CA VAL A 256 -28.00 -33.08 -50.81
C VAL A 256 -27.96 -32.30 -49.50
N PHE A 257 -26.83 -31.63 -49.19
CA PHE A 257 -26.71 -30.79 -48.00
C PHE A 257 -27.75 -29.66 -48.01
N HIS A 258 -27.86 -28.91 -49.12
CA HIS A 258 -28.84 -27.83 -49.24
C HIS A 258 -30.28 -28.35 -49.30
N ASN A 259 -30.53 -29.47 -50.00
CA ASN A 259 -31.87 -30.08 -50.03
C ASN A 259 -32.34 -30.51 -48.65
N ILE A 260 -31.46 -31.03 -47.78
CA ILE A 260 -31.83 -31.36 -46.38
C ILE A 260 -32.29 -30.10 -45.64
N ILE A 261 -31.65 -28.96 -45.85
CA ILE A 261 -32.00 -27.70 -45.19
C ILE A 261 -33.36 -27.19 -45.68
N GLU A 262 -33.60 -27.20 -46.99
CA GLU A 262 -34.86 -26.73 -47.59
C GLU A 262 -36.03 -27.69 -47.27
N GLU A 263 -35.85 -29.00 -47.41
CA GLU A 263 -36.86 -30.02 -47.06
C GLU A 263 -37.28 -29.91 -45.59
N MET A 264 -36.30 -29.78 -44.68
CA MET A 264 -36.60 -29.63 -43.25
C MET A 264 -37.22 -28.27 -42.94
N HIS A 265 -36.81 -27.20 -43.62
CA HIS A 265 -37.41 -25.88 -43.45
C HIS A 265 -38.88 -25.87 -43.88
N ASP A 266 -39.21 -26.37 -45.07
CA ASP A 266 -40.57 -26.38 -45.61
C ASP A 266 -41.54 -27.19 -44.75
N GLU A 267 -41.07 -28.33 -44.23
CA GLU A 267 -41.85 -29.16 -43.31
C GLU A 267 -42.03 -28.50 -41.93
N MET A 268 -40.98 -27.88 -41.38
CA MET A 268 -41.01 -27.29 -40.03
C MET A 268 -41.73 -25.94 -39.97
N VAL A 269 -41.72 -25.15 -41.04
CA VAL A 269 -42.49 -23.88 -41.16
C VAL A 269 -44.00 -24.13 -41.05
N SER A 270 -44.46 -25.27 -41.56
CA SER A 270 -45.87 -25.66 -41.54
C SER A 270 -46.35 -26.17 -40.16
N ASP A 271 -45.43 -26.51 -39.25
CA ASP A 271 -45.73 -27.01 -37.91
C ASP A 271 -45.89 -25.86 -36.90
N ASN A 272 -46.96 -25.90 -36.10
CA ASN A 272 -47.24 -24.90 -35.07
C ASN A 272 -46.13 -24.78 -34.02
N LEU A 273 -45.30 -25.82 -33.82
CA LEU A 273 -44.21 -25.83 -32.85
C LEU A 273 -43.09 -24.82 -33.16
N PHE A 274 -42.88 -24.46 -34.43
CA PHE A 274 -41.74 -23.61 -34.85
C PHE A 274 -42.15 -22.20 -35.28
N LYS A 275 -43.44 -21.85 -35.25
CA LYS A 275 -43.98 -20.53 -35.67
C LYS A 275 -43.38 -19.32 -34.95
N ASN A 276 -42.89 -19.49 -33.72
CA ASN A 276 -42.35 -18.41 -32.89
C ASN A 276 -40.82 -18.27 -32.98
N ILE A 277 -40.15 -19.05 -33.85
CA ILE A 277 -38.70 -19.03 -34.02
C ILE A 277 -38.35 -18.01 -35.11
N VAL A 278 -37.60 -16.98 -34.74
CA VAL A 278 -37.09 -15.98 -35.67
C VAL A 278 -35.91 -16.60 -36.44
N ASP A 279 -35.90 -16.45 -37.77
CA ASP A 279 -34.83 -16.91 -38.66
C ASP A 279 -34.58 -18.43 -38.64
N LEU A 280 -35.69 -19.20 -38.73
CA LEU A 280 -35.71 -20.67 -38.64
C LEU A 280 -34.76 -21.36 -39.64
N ARG A 281 -34.70 -20.89 -40.90
CA ARG A 281 -33.82 -21.46 -41.93
C ARG A 281 -32.35 -21.42 -41.52
N ASN A 282 -31.88 -20.30 -40.98
CA ASN A 282 -30.49 -20.16 -40.52
C ASN A 282 -30.18 -21.05 -39.31
N ILE A 283 -31.14 -21.24 -38.40
CA ILE A 283 -30.97 -22.15 -37.26
C ILE A 283 -30.90 -23.61 -37.73
N ILE A 284 -31.73 -24.01 -38.71
CA ILE A 284 -31.68 -25.33 -39.33
C ILE A 284 -30.32 -25.53 -40.01
N TYR A 285 -29.86 -24.56 -40.79
CA TYR A 285 -28.54 -24.58 -41.42
C TYR A 285 -27.42 -24.81 -40.38
N GLU A 286 -27.38 -24.00 -39.31
CA GLU A 286 -26.36 -24.13 -38.26
C GLU A 286 -26.44 -25.50 -37.56
N TYR A 287 -27.63 -26.06 -37.39
CA TYR A 287 -27.82 -27.38 -36.78
C TYR A 287 -27.35 -28.52 -37.69
N VAL A 288 -27.69 -28.47 -38.98
CA VAL A 288 -27.27 -29.45 -39.99
C VAL A 288 -25.75 -29.40 -40.16
N GLU A 289 -25.18 -28.21 -40.26
CA GLU A 289 -23.74 -27.97 -40.36
C GLU A 289 -22.99 -28.54 -39.16
N LEU A 290 -23.43 -28.27 -37.92
CA LEU A 290 -22.76 -28.75 -36.72
C LEU A 290 -22.71 -30.29 -36.64
N ASN A 291 -23.74 -31.00 -37.12
CA ASN A 291 -23.81 -32.46 -37.06
C ASN A 291 -23.07 -33.16 -38.21
N LEU A 292 -22.88 -32.47 -39.35
CA LEU A 292 -22.22 -33.01 -40.54
C LEU A 292 -20.80 -32.46 -40.76
N PHE A 293 -20.34 -31.49 -39.97
CA PHE A 293 -19.04 -30.83 -40.16
C PHE A 293 -17.87 -31.83 -40.27
N ASP A 294 -17.75 -32.76 -39.33
CA ASP A 294 -16.65 -33.73 -39.33
C ASP A 294 -16.68 -34.67 -40.54
N ASP A 295 -17.88 -35.03 -41.00
CA ASP A 295 -18.10 -35.88 -42.16
C ASP A 295 -17.72 -35.12 -43.45
N ILE A 296 -18.21 -33.88 -43.58
CA ILE A 296 -17.87 -32.95 -44.69
C ILE A 296 -16.37 -32.70 -44.74
N TRP A 297 -15.74 -32.39 -43.59
CA TRP A 297 -14.33 -32.07 -43.51
C TRP A 297 -13.44 -33.25 -43.90
N LYS A 298 -13.75 -34.48 -43.43
CA LYS A 298 -13.03 -35.71 -43.84
C LYS A 298 -13.13 -35.97 -45.33
N MET A 299 -14.29 -35.71 -45.95
CA MET A 299 -14.50 -35.89 -47.38
C MET A 299 -13.68 -34.88 -48.20
N ILE A 300 -13.70 -33.59 -47.82
CA ILE A 300 -12.88 -32.56 -48.46
C ILE A 300 -11.39 -32.89 -48.35
N LEU A 301 -10.94 -33.39 -47.20
CA LEU A 301 -9.56 -33.85 -46.99
C LEU A 301 -9.18 -35.04 -47.90
N LYS A 302 -10.10 -35.99 -48.12
CA LYS A 302 -9.87 -37.14 -49.00
C LYS A 302 -9.70 -36.70 -50.46
N MET A 303 -10.55 -35.78 -50.93
CA MET A 303 -10.56 -35.29 -52.32
C MET A 303 -9.35 -34.40 -52.66
N ASN A 304 -8.86 -33.61 -51.71
CA ASN A 304 -7.78 -32.64 -51.96
C ASN A 304 -6.38 -33.13 -51.58
N LYS A 305 -6.23 -34.39 -51.17
CA LYS A 305 -4.99 -34.93 -50.57
C LYS A 305 -3.75 -34.91 -51.48
N GLU A 306 -3.93 -34.95 -52.80
CA GLU A 306 -2.83 -34.94 -53.78
C GLU A 306 -2.53 -33.54 -54.38
N VAL A 307 -3.35 -32.53 -54.07
CA VAL A 307 -3.29 -31.19 -54.72
C VAL A 307 -2.97 -30.08 -53.71
N GLU A 308 -2.40 -30.42 -52.55
CA GLU A 308 -2.10 -29.45 -51.51
C GLU A 308 -0.89 -28.57 -51.86
N ILE A 309 -0.89 -27.34 -51.32
CA ILE A 309 0.18 -26.34 -51.47
C ILE A 309 1.13 -26.49 -50.28
N ASP A 310 2.41 -26.77 -50.54
CA ASP A 310 3.46 -26.76 -49.51
C ASP A 310 3.96 -25.32 -49.30
N LEU A 311 3.57 -24.71 -48.18
CA LEU A 311 3.98 -23.35 -47.81
C LEU A 311 5.28 -23.32 -47.01
N ASN A 312 5.80 -24.47 -46.53
CA ASN A 312 6.96 -24.53 -45.65
C ASN A 312 8.22 -23.82 -46.21
N PRO A 313 8.55 -23.89 -47.52
CA PRO A 313 9.74 -23.25 -48.08
C PRO A 313 9.72 -21.71 -48.03
N PHE A 314 8.56 -21.08 -47.83
CA PHE A 314 8.35 -19.63 -47.96
C PHE A 314 8.37 -18.84 -46.65
N GLY A 315 8.79 -19.46 -45.53
CA GLY A 315 8.74 -18.83 -44.21
C GLY A 315 9.61 -17.58 -44.05
N ASN A 316 10.69 -17.45 -44.82
CA ASN A 316 11.68 -16.36 -44.71
C ASN A 316 11.61 -15.35 -45.85
N ILE A 317 10.45 -15.21 -46.50
CA ILE A 317 10.27 -14.24 -47.58
C ILE A 317 10.12 -12.82 -47.01
N SER A 318 10.85 -11.87 -47.61
CA SER A 318 10.71 -10.44 -47.30
C SER A 318 9.73 -9.75 -48.23
N ILE A 319 9.13 -8.65 -47.77
CA ILE A 319 8.18 -7.86 -48.55
C ILE A 319 8.79 -7.31 -49.86
N TYR A 320 10.09 -7.04 -49.87
CA TYR A 320 10.84 -6.58 -51.04
C TYR A 320 11.07 -7.65 -52.12
N GLN A 321 10.79 -8.92 -51.83
CA GLN A 321 11.11 -10.06 -52.70
C GLN A 321 9.88 -10.68 -53.37
N VAL A 322 8.69 -10.19 -53.07
CA VAL A 322 7.46 -10.50 -53.82
C VAL A 322 7.38 -9.55 -55.03
N ASP A 323 6.87 -10.03 -56.17
CA ASP A 323 6.84 -9.30 -57.46
C ASP A 323 6.24 -7.90 -57.27
N SER A 324 7.07 -6.87 -57.43
CA SER A 324 6.90 -5.57 -56.78
C SER A 324 7.04 -4.41 -57.75
N GLU A 325 5.98 -4.14 -58.52
CA GLU A 325 5.59 -2.75 -58.80
C GLU A 325 5.13 -2.01 -57.50
N PHE A 326 5.19 -2.70 -56.35
CA PHE A 326 4.86 -2.28 -55.00
C PHE A 326 5.71 -1.12 -54.46
N LEU A 327 6.98 -1.05 -54.85
CA LEU A 327 7.94 -0.03 -54.43
C LEU A 327 8.35 0.75 -55.67
N SER A 328 7.83 1.95 -55.88
CA SER A 328 8.39 2.84 -56.88
C SER A 328 9.89 3.00 -56.61
N THR A 329 10.72 2.73 -57.60
CA THR A 329 12.17 2.95 -57.53
C THR A 329 12.55 4.42 -57.36
N GLU A 330 11.58 5.34 -57.49
CA GLU A 330 11.72 6.75 -57.17
C GLU A 330 11.38 7.03 -55.70
N TYR A 331 12.37 7.54 -54.95
CA TYR A 331 12.26 7.95 -53.54
C TYR A 331 11.13 8.98 -53.29
N SER A 332 10.74 9.74 -54.33
CA SER A 332 9.65 10.71 -54.29
C SER A 332 8.25 10.09 -54.18
N LYS A 333 8.11 8.77 -54.31
CA LYS A 333 6.82 8.07 -54.41
C LYS A 333 6.58 7.01 -53.32
N PHE A 334 7.58 6.59 -52.53
CA PHE A 334 7.40 5.54 -51.51
C PHE A 334 8.44 5.54 -50.37
N PHE A 335 8.00 5.53 -49.10
CA PHE A 335 8.84 5.59 -47.88
C PHE A 335 8.87 4.27 -47.08
N LEU A 336 9.98 3.99 -46.36
CA LEU A 336 10.10 2.80 -45.49
C LEU A 336 8.99 2.70 -44.42
N GLU A 337 8.47 3.83 -43.94
CA GLU A 337 7.35 3.87 -42.98
C GLU A 337 6.09 3.15 -43.50
N ASN A 338 5.84 3.20 -44.82
CA ASN A 338 4.74 2.48 -45.45
C ASN A 338 4.96 0.96 -45.41
N VAL A 339 6.21 0.51 -45.53
CA VAL A 339 6.60 -0.90 -45.45
C VAL A 339 6.34 -1.42 -44.05
N ILE A 340 6.77 -0.69 -43.02
CA ILE A 340 6.56 -1.07 -41.62
C ILE A 340 5.07 -1.14 -41.30
N THR A 341 4.28 -0.18 -41.81
CA THR A 341 2.82 -0.20 -41.71
C THR A 341 2.24 -1.49 -42.30
N ALA A 342 2.66 -1.84 -43.51
CA ALA A 342 2.25 -3.08 -44.16
C ALA A 342 2.69 -4.31 -43.34
N GLU A 343 3.91 -4.34 -42.81
CA GLU A 343 4.42 -5.45 -41.98
C GLU A 343 3.61 -5.65 -40.69
N ARG A 344 3.21 -4.56 -40.03
CA ARG A 344 2.31 -4.59 -38.86
C ARG A 344 0.95 -5.19 -39.23
N ASN A 345 0.37 -4.75 -40.35
CA ASN A 345 -0.90 -5.27 -40.86
C ASN A 345 -0.79 -6.75 -41.24
N ILE A 346 0.30 -7.15 -41.93
CA ILE A 346 0.58 -8.54 -42.31
C ILE A 346 0.68 -9.43 -41.05
N LYS A 347 1.41 -9.01 -40.00
CA LYS A 347 1.55 -9.82 -38.78
C LYS A 347 0.22 -10.08 -38.11
N GLU A 348 -0.62 -9.05 -37.95
CA GLU A 348 -1.94 -9.20 -37.33
C GLU A 348 -2.91 -9.99 -38.23
N ALA A 349 -2.85 -9.78 -39.56
CA ALA A 349 -3.60 -10.56 -40.52
C ALA A 349 -3.19 -12.05 -40.49
N SER A 350 -1.89 -12.37 -40.47
CA SER A 350 -1.41 -13.77 -40.37
C SER A 350 -1.89 -14.46 -39.09
N LYS A 351 -1.85 -13.78 -37.93
CA LYS A 351 -2.40 -14.32 -36.67
C LYS A 351 -3.90 -14.54 -36.74
N SER A 352 -4.64 -13.64 -37.38
CA SER A 352 -6.07 -13.80 -37.60
C SER A 352 -6.34 -15.03 -38.45
N LEU A 353 -5.65 -15.12 -39.58
CA LEU A 353 -5.85 -16.16 -40.57
C LEU A 353 -5.51 -17.56 -40.01
N GLN A 354 -4.48 -17.67 -39.17
CA GLN A 354 -4.16 -18.91 -38.43
C GLN A 354 -5.34 -19.48 -37.63
N LYS A 355 -6.28 -18.64 -37.16
CA LYS A 355 -7.46 -19.11 -36.40
C LYS A 355 -8.40 -19.96 -37.25
N ILE A 356 -8.31 -19.92 -38.58
CA ILE A 356 -9.18 -20.66 -39.49
C ILE A 356 -9.07 -22.19 -39.30
N GLU A 357 -7.92 -22.68 -38.83
CA GLU A 357 -7.67 -24.08 -38.51
C GLU A 357 -8.56 -24.57 -37.36
N SER A 358 -8.84 -23.70 -36.39
CA SER A 358 -9.67 -24.01 -35.21
C SER A 358 -11.17 -23.80 -35.43
N ALA A 359 -11.56 -23.14 -36.52
CA ALA A 359 -12.96 -22.85 -36.80
C ALA A 359 -13.67 -24.08 -37.40
N SER A 360 -14.82 -24.46 -36.83
CA SER A 360 -15.58 -25.66 -37.22
C SER A 360 -16.94 -25.35 -37.86
N ASN A 361 -17.15 -24.11 -38.32
CA ASN A 361 -18.36 -23.72 -39.04
C ASN A 361 -18.05 -22.61 -40.05
N TYR A 362 -18.91 -22.50 -41.06
CA TYR A 362 -18.85 -21.57 -42.17
C TYR A 362 -18.76 -20.13 -41.68
N LYS A 363 -19.69 -19.72 -40.80
CA LYS A 363 -19.77 -18.35 -40.29
C LYS A 363 -18.47 -17.91 -39.61
N SER A 364 -17.85 -18.77 -38.81
CA SER A 364 -16.57 -18.47 -38.13
C SER A 364 -15.43 -18.38 -39.14
N LYS A 365 -15.32 -19.33 -40.08
CA LYS A 365 -14.27 -19.29 -41.13
C LYS A 365 -14.42 -18.07 -42.04
N ALA A 366 -15.65 -17.72 -42.45
CA ALA A 366 -15.97 -16.55 -43.25
C ALA A 366 -15.61 -15.24 -42.51
N ASN A 367 -15.98 -15.13 -41.24
CA ASN A 367 -15.64 -13.95 -40.42
C ASN A 367 -14.13 -13.78 -40.22
N ILE A 368 -13.39 -14.89 -40.01
CA ILE A 368 -11.93 -14.87 -39.92
C ILE A 368 -11.32 -14.35 -41.22
N LEU A 369 -11.82 -14.79 -42.38
CA LEU A 369 -11.31 -14.37 -43.68
C LEU A 369 -11.58 -12.87 -43.93
N ILE A 370 -12.81 -12.41 -43.67
CA ILE A 370 -13.18 -10.99 -43.76
C ILE A 370 -12.32 -10.13 -42.83
N PHE A 371 -12.15 -10.55 -41.58
CA PHE A 371 -11.35 -9.82 -40.60
C PHE A 371 -9.88 -9.75 -41.03
N THR A 372 -9.34 -10.81 -41.61
CA THR A 372 -7.97 -10.87 -42.12
C THR A 372 -7.74 -9.82 -43.21
N LEU A 373 -8.62 -9.73 -44.22
CA LEU A 373 -8.49 -8.75 -45.30
C LEU A 373 -8.74 -7.31 -44.85
N ARG A 374 -9.67 -7.09 -43.91
CA ARG A 374 -9.88 -5.78 -43.30
C ARG A 374 -8.66 -5.32 -42.49
N THR A 375 -8.02 -6.25 -41.79
CA THR A 375 -6.78 -5.98 -41.05
C THR A 375 -5.64 -5.62 -42.01
N LEU A 376 -5.56 -6.31 -43.15
CA LEU A 376 -4.53 -6.05 -44.17
C LEU A 376 -4.70 -4.67 -44.83
N THR A 377 -5.95 -4.25 -45.05
CA THR A 377 -6.31 -2.96 -45.68
C THR A 377 -6.34 -1.76 -44.74
N GLY A 378 -6.15 -1.95 -43.42
CA GLY A 378 -6.10 -0.87 -42.43
C GLY A 378 -7.46 -0.29 -42.01
N ASN A 379 -8.59 -0.81 -42.52
CA ASN A 379 -9.94 -0.35 -42.17
C ASN A 379 -10.43 -0.98 -40.85
N LYS A 380 -10.16 -0.30 -39.73
CA LYS A 380 -10.75 -0.62 -38.42
C LYS A 380 -12.01 0.21 -38.16
N GLU A 381 -13.10 -0.06 -38.88
CA GLU A 381 -14.42 0.45 -38.49
C GLU A 381 -15.07 -0.47 -37.44
N ASN A 382 -15.46 0.11 -36.30
CA ASN A 382 -16.15 -0.46 -35.12
C ASN A 382 -15.33 -0.79 -33.87
N ASP A 383 -14.61 0.20 -33.33
CA ASP A 383 -14.57 0.39 -31.89
C ASP A 383 -15.03 1.81 -31.57
N GLY A 384 -16.10 1.95 -30.78
CA GLY A 384 -16.69 3.22 -30.35
C GLY A 384 -15.82 4.05 -29.39
N TYR A 385 -14.51 4.01 -29.56
CA TYR A 385 -13.55 4.95 -29.02
C TYR A 385 -12.60 5.31 -30.15
N SER A 386 -12.91 6.40 -30.86
CA SER A 386 -11.83 7.21 -31.42
C SER A 386 -10.99 7.67 -30.23
N SER A 387 -9.96 6.90 -29.88
CA SER A 387 -8.88 7.40 -29.03
C SER A 387 -8.30 8.58 -29.79
N LYS A 388 -8.68 9.79 -29.40
CA LYS A 388 -7.79 10.93 -29.57
C LYS A 388 -6.53 10.53 -28.80
N ASN A 389 -5.49 10.13 -29.54
CA ASN A 389 -4.17 10.04 -28.95
C ASN A 389 -3.68 11.48 -28.81
N ASP A 390 -3.40 11.90 -27.58
CA ASP A 390 -2.84 13.22 -27.23
C ASP A 390 -1.36 13.35 -27.59
N ASP A 391 -0.74 12.31 -28.15
CA ASP A 391 0.64 12.30 -28.62
C ASP A 391 0.61 12.51 -30.14
N GLY A 392 1.13 13.64 -30.63
CA GLY A 392 1.10 14.11 -32.03
C GLY A 392 1.74 13.22 -33.11
N ASN A 393 1.69 11.90 -32.97
CA ASN A 393 1.99 10.94 -34.00
C ASN A 393 0.87 10.91 -35.03
N LEU A 394 1.24 11.05 -36.31
CA LEU A 394 0.35 11.00 -37.45
C LEU A 394 -0.65 9.84 -37.31
N SER A 395 -1.93 10.18 -37.41
CA SER A 395 -2.96 9.21 -37.81
C SER A 395 -2.49 8.52 -39.09
N PHE A 396 -2.23 7.22 -39.00
CA PHE A 396 -1.85 6.37 -40.12
C PHE A 396 -2.77 6.65 -41.31
N PHE A 397 -2.21 7.19 -42.39
CA PHE A 397 -2.94 7.28 -43.64
C PHE A 397 -3.36 5.87 -44.06
N PRO A 398 -4.63 5.62 -44.40
CA PRO A 398 -5.03 4.34 -44.97
C PRO A 398 -4.20 4.10 -46.22
N LEU A 399 -3.44 3.00 -46.23
CA LEU A 399 -2.65 2.60 -47.38
C LEU A 399 -3.63 2.37 -48.54
N ALA A 400 -3.55 3.18 -49.60
CA ALA A 400 -4.36 2.98 -50.79
C ALA A 400 -3.88 1.70 -51.49
N ILE A 401 -4.60 0.61 -51.25
CA ILE A 401 -4.28 -0.74 -51.74
C ILE A 401 -5.24 -1.04 -52.90
N ASP A 402 -4.69 -1.17 -54.10
CA ASP A 402 -5.40 -1.73 -55.26
C ASP A 402 -5.49 -3.27 -55.15
N ALA A 403 -6.24 -3.89 -56.07
CA ALA A 403 -6.49 -5.34 -56.03
C ALA A 403 -5.21 -6.16 -56.16
N ASP A 404 -4.25 -5.71 -56.99
CA ASP A 404 -2.99 -6.42 -57.23
C ASP A 404 -2.05 -6.34 -56.02
N ARG A 405 -1.97 -5.18 -55.35
CA ARG A 405 -1.24 -5.03 -54.08
C ARG A 405 -1.86 -5.87 -52.97
N LEU A 406 -3.19 -5.90 -52.88
CA LEU A 406 -3.87 -6.70 -51.86
C LEU A 406 -3.53 -8.18 -52.04
N MET A 407 -3.59 -8.66 -53.28
CA MET A 407 -3.27 -10.03 -53.65
C MET A 407 -1.84 -10.41 -53.24
N ASN A 408 -0.84 -9.59 -53.60
CA ASN A 408 0.57 -9.83 -53.24
C ASN A 408 0.82 -9.78 -51.72
N LEU A 409 0.18 -8.87 -51.00
CA LEU A 409 0.23 -8.85 -49.54
C LEU A 409 -0.44 -10.08 -48.92
N PHE A 410 -1.54 -10.57 -49.52
CA PHE A 410 -2.24 -11.76 -49.05
C PHE A 410 -1.41 -13.04 -49.28
N VAL A 411 -0.65 -13.12 -50.38
CA VAL A 411 0.38 -14.17 -50.59
C VAL A 411 1.36 -14.19 -49.41
N LEU A 412 1.91 -13.04 -49.04
CA LEU A 412 2.81 -12.90 -47.88
C LEU A 412 2.15 -13.32 -46.56
N VAL A 413 0.89 -12.93 -46.36
CA VAL A 413 0.10 -13.33 -45.19
C VAL A 413 -0.06 -14.85 -45.13
N THR A 414 -0.34 -15.52 -46.25
CA THR A 414 -0.47 -16.99 -46.31
C THR A 414 0.86 -17.70 -46.04
N CYS A 415 1.97 -17.23 -46.64
CA CYS A 415 3.31 -17.74 -46.37
C CYS A 415 3.71 -17.61 -44.90
N ARG A 416 3.34 -16.50 -44.22
CA ARG A 416 3.64 -16.30 -42.80
C ARG A 416 2.67 -17.04 -41.87
N ALA A 417 1.41 -17.21 -42.28
CA ALA A 417 0.41 -17.92 -41.50
C ALA A 417 0.66 -19.43 -41.45
N GLN A 418 1.25 -20.02 -42.51
CA GLN A 418 1.57 -21.45 -42.60
C GLN A 418 0.37 -22.36 -42.30
N ILE A 419 -0.80 -22.03 -42.89
CA ILE A 419 -2.04 -22.77 -42.68
C ILE A 419 -1.96 -24.13 -43.37
N LYS A 420 -2.37 -25.17 -42.65
CA LYS A 420 -2.54 -26.51 -43.20
C LYS A 420 -3.86 -26.64 -43.95
N ASN A 421 -3.89 -27.40 -45.03
CA ASN A 421 -5.09 -27.70 -45.82
C ASN A 421 -5.78 -26.43 -46.35
N LEU A 422 -5.01 -25.42 -46.80
CA LEU A 422 -5.54 -24.14 -47.28
C LEU A 422 -6.63 -24.31 -48.35
N LYS A 423 -6.41 -25.22 -49.30
CA LYS A 423 -7.36 -25.55 -50.37
C LYS A 423 -8.66 -26.17 -49.83
N CYS A 424 -8.57 -26.99 -48.78
CA CYS A 424 -9.74 -27.58 -48.11
C CYS A 424 -10.58 -26.50 -47.41
N HIS A 425 -9.93 -25.51 -46.79
CA HIS A 425 -10.62 -24.37 -46.18
C HIS A 425 -11.36 -23.52 -47.22
N LEU A 426 -10.75 -23.26 -48.38
CA LEU A 426 -11.38 -22.56 -49.50
C LEU A 426 -12.57 -23.37 -50.06
N SER A 427 -12.36 -24.65 -50.36
CA SER A 427 -13.40 -25.54 -50.91
C SER A 427 -14.61 -25.64 -49.98
N TYR A 428 -14.38 -25.71 -48.66
CA TYR A 428 -15.45 -25.69 -47.66
C TYR A 428 -16.28 -24.39 -47.72
N LEU A 429 -15.62 -23.22 -47.83
CA LEU A 429 -16.29 -21.92 -47.91
C LEU A 429 -16.98 -21.66 -49.27
N GLN A 430 -16.53 -22.29 -50.35
CA GLN A 430 -17.15 -22.16 -51.67
C GLN A 430 -18.39 -23.05 -51.80
N ASN A 431 -18.37 -24.25 -51.20
CA ASN A 431 -19.36 -25.30 -51.47
C ASN A 431 -20.47 -25.43 -50.41
N PHE A 432 -20.23 -25.02 -49.15
CA PHE A 432 -21.19 -25.20 -48.04
C PHE A 432 -21.70 -23.87 -47.50
N TYR A 433 -22.17 -22.97 -48.37
CA TYR A 433 -22.60 -21.61 -48.01
C TYR A 433 -24.02 -21.54 -47.41
N ASN A 434 -24.32 -20.52 -46.64
CA ASN A 434 -25.69 -20.36 -46.09
C ASN A 434 -26.66 -19.72 -47.12
N ASN A 435 -26.21 -18.65 -47.78
CA ASN A 435 -26.94 -17.96 -48.84
C ASN A 435 -26.06 -17.79 -50.08
N ASP A 436 -26.66 -18.03 -51.25
CA ASP A 436 -25.97 -17.99 -52.54
C ASP A 436 -25.51 -16.56 -52.93
N SER A 437 -26.09 -15.54 -52.29
CA SER A 437 -25.67 -14.13 -52.41
C SER A 437 -24.35 -13.83 -51.71
N ASP A 438 -24.03 -14.54 -50.62
CA ASP A 438 -22.93 -14.17 -49.71
C ASP A 438 -21.56 -14.57 -50.26
N THR A 439 -21.51 -15.59 -51.12
CA THR A 439 -20.29 -16.05 -51.81
C THR A 439 -20.02 -15.28 -53.10
N LYS A 440 -21.06 -14.72 -53.74
CA LYS A 440 -20.95 -14.05 -55.05
C LYS A 440 -20.87 -12.51 -54.96
N PHE A 441 -21.43 -11.90 -53.91
CA PHE A 441 -21.50 -10.44 -53.76
C PHE A 441 -21.08 -9.97 -52.35
N GLY A 442 -20.48 -8.78 -52.28
CA GLY A 442 -20.08 -8.15 -51.01
C GLY A 442 -18.66 -8.52 -50.55
N ILE A 443 -18.36 -8.20 -49.27
CA ILE A 443 -17.01 -8.28 -48.71
C ILE A 443 -16.52 -9.74 -48.60
N LEU A 444 -17.42 -10.68 -48.34
CA LEU A 444 -17.08 -12.11 -48.28
C LEU A 444 -16.76 -12.68 -49.66
N GLY A 445 -17.56 -12.37 -50.68
CA GLY A 445 -17.26 -12.80 -52.06
C GLY A 445 -15.90 -12.27 -52.54
N TYR A 446 -15.62 -10.98 -52.31
CA TYR A 446 -14.29 -10.41 -52.59
C TYR A 446 -13.17 -11.13 -51.83
N ALA A 447 -13.42 -11.46 -50.56
CA ALA A 447 -12.47 -12.17 -49.73
C ALA A 447 -12.17 -13.60 -50.21
N LEU A 448 -13.21 -14.31 -50.65
CA LEU A 448 -13.10 -15.64 -51.22
C LEU A 448 -12.36 -15.60 -52.56
N SER A 449 -12.69 -14.67 -53.46
CA SER A 449 -11.97 -14.50 -54.73
C SER A 449 -10.50 -14.15 -54.53
N THR A 450 -10.16 -13.38 -53.48
CA THR A 450 -8.75 -13.07 -53.16
C THR A 450 -8.00 -14.29 -52.64
N LEU A 451 -8.63 -15.10 -51.76
CA LEU A 451 -8.05 -16.36 -51.28
C LEU A 451 -7.90 -17.39 -52.41
N GLU A 452 -8.91 -17.49 -53.27
CA GLU A 452 -8.91 -18.34 -54.47
C GLU A 452 -7.78 -17.94 -55.42
N ALA A 453 -7.63 -16.64 -55.70
CA ALA A 453 -6.52 -16.13 -56.49
C ALA A 453 -5.17 -16.55 -55.89
N VAL A 454 -4.98 -16.48 -54.56
CA VAL A 454 -3.74 -16.93 -53.89
C VAL A 454 -3.52 -18.44 -54.03
N VAL A 455 -4.56 -19.25 -53.87
CA VAL A 455 -4.47 -20.70 -54.08
C VAL A 455 -4.08 -21.00 -55.53
N CYS A 456 -4.75 -20.39 -56.51
CA CYS A 456 -4.42 -20.54 -57.92
C CYS A 456 -3.00 -20.03 -58.25
N TYR A 457 -2.55 -18.95 -57.62
CA TYR A 457 -1.20 -18.41 -57.77
C TYR A 457 -0.16 -19.47 -57.39
N PHE A 458 -0.30 -20.14 -56.25
CA PHE A 458 0.62 -21.22 -55.85
C PHE A 458 0.49 -22.49 -56.71
N GLU A 459 -0.71 -22.82 -57.19
CA GLU A 459 -0.91 -23.97 -58.08
C GLU A 459 -0.24 -23.78 -59.44
N GLN A 460 -0.40 -22.61 -60.06
CA GLN A 460 0.21 -22.27 -61.34
C GLN A 460 1.73 -22.05 -61.26
N LEU A 461 2.26 -21.79 -60.05
CA LEU A 461 3.68 -21.53 -59.83
C LEU A 461 4.56 -22.79 -59.86
N LYS A 462 4.01 -24.00 -59.66
CA LYS A 462 4.79 -25.26 -59.71
C LYS A 462 5.49 -25.48 -61.07
N GLU A 463 5.04 -24.79 -62.12
CA GLU A 463 5.56 -24.93 -63.50
C GLU A 463 6.34 -23.71 -64.01
N LYS A 464 6.51 -22.63 -63.22
CA LYS A 464 7.11 -21.34 -63.65
C LYS A 464 8.44 -21.01 -62.98
N GLU A 465 9.33 -20.30 -63.71
CA GLU A 465 10.65 -19.83 -63.20
C GLU A 465 10.57 -18.92 -61.95
N ASN A 466 9.48 -18.19 -61.77
CA ASN A 466 9.31 -17.25 -60.65
C ASN A 466 9.22 -17.96 -59.28
N TYR A 467 8.72 -19.20 -59.22
CA TYR A 467 8.69 -20.01 -57.98
C TYR A 467 10.10 -20.37 -57.50
N ARG A 468 10.98 -20.73 -58.44
CA ARG A 468 12.39 -21.05 -58.16
C ARG A 468 13.14 -19.82 -57.65
N LYS A 469 12.90 -18.63 -58.23
CA LYS A 469 13.47 -17.36 -57.75
C LYS A 469 13.06 -17.05 -56.31
N LEU A 470 11.79 -17.23 -55.95
CA LEU A 470 11.30 -17.03 -54.57
C LEU A 470 11.95 -17.99 -53.57
N ILE A 471 12.13 -19.26 -53.95
CA ILE A 471 12.84 -20.26 -53.13
C ILE A 471 14.32 -19.90 -52.99
N ASP A 472 14.98 -19.45 -54.07
CA ASP A 472 16.37 -19.03 -54.04
C ASP A 472 16.59 -17.80 -53.13
N PHE A 473 15.64 -16.85 -53.12
CA PHE A 473 15.64 -15.75 -52.15
C PHE A 473 15.49 -16.26 -50.72
N CYS A 474 14.54 -17.16 -50.44
CA CYS A 474 14.35 -17.72 -49.09
C CYS A 474 15.62 -18.44 -48.60
N ASN A 475 16.24 -19.27 -49.45
CA ASN A 475 17.50 -19.96 -49.17
C ASN A 475 18.67 -18.99 -48.93
N SER A 476 18.71 -17.90 -49.70
CA SER A 476 19.74 -16.87 -49.57
C SER A 476 19.60 -16.08 -48.28
N ASN A 477 18.37 -15.66 -47.94
CA ASN A 477 18.04 -15.00 -46.69
C ASN A 477 18.38 -15.90 -45.50
N GLU A 478 18.00 -17.18 -45.54
CA GLU A 478 18.30 -18.13 -44.47
C GLU A 478 19.81 -18.23 -44.24
N ARG A 479 20.61 -18.40 -45.31
CA ARG A 479 22.08 -18.48 -45.20
C ARG A 479 22.68 -17.19 -44.64
N LEU A 480 22.19 -16.04 -45.08
CA LEU A 480 22.69 -14.73 -44.66
C LEU A 480 22.37 -14.48 -43.17
N VAL A 481 21.15 -14.74 -42.72
CA VAL A 481 20.78 -14.68 -41.29
C VAL A 481 21.58 -15.68 -40.46
N LYS A 482 21.84 -16.88 -40.98
CA LYS A 482 22.64 -17.92 -40.30
C LYS A 482 24.12 -17.52 -40.14
N VAL A 483 24.66 -16.75 -41.09
CA VAL A 483 26.02 -16.19 -40.98
C VAL A 483 26.06 -15.05 -39.97
N LEU A 484 25.07 -14.15 -39.97
CA LEU A 484 24.99 -13.05 -39.00
C LEU A 484 24.79 -13.53 -37.57
N SER A 485 24.00 -14.58 -37.37
CA SER A 485 23.81 -15.22 -36.07
C SER A 485 25.00 -16.09 -35.61
N SER A 486 25.99 -16.32 -36.47
CA SER A 486 27.18 -17.09 -36.10
C SER A 486 28.16 -16.27 -35.24
N THR A 487 28.91 -16.94 -34.37
CA THR A 487 29.94 -16.30 -33.53
C THR A 487 31.30 -16.18 -34.22
N LYS A 488 31.45 -16.68 -35.46
CA LYS A 488 32.70 -16.60 -36.21
C LYS A 488 32.94 -15.17 -36.67
N LYS A 489 34.04 -14.56 -36.20
CA LYS A 489 34.55 -13.28 -36.70
C LYS A 489 35.03 -13.46 -38.14
N TYR A 490 34.66 -12.53 -39.01
CA TYR A 490 35.15 -12.50 -40.39
C TYR A 490 36.24 -11.43 -40.48
N GLU A 491 37.27 -11.68 -41.29
CA GLU A 491 38.16 -10.61 -41.71
C GLU A 491 37.37 -9.60 -42.56
N THR A 492 37.73 -8.33 -42.46
CA THR A 492 37.05 -7.18 -43.08
C THR A 492 36.79 -7.40 -44.57
N ASN A 493 37.78 -7.90 -45.33
CA ASN A 493 37.66 -8.19 -46.76
C ASN A 493 36.76 -9.42 -47.06
N ALA A 494 36.67 -10.38 -46.13
CA ALA A 494 35.83 -11.56 -46.26
C ALA A 494 34.34 -11.22 -46.03
N ALA A 495 34.04 -10.27 -45.14
CA ALA A 495 32.68 -9.76 -44.94
C ALA A 495 32.15 -9.02 -46.18
N LEU A 496 32.98 -8.15 -46.77
CA LEU A 496 32.61 -7.39 -47.98
C LEU A 496 32.36 -8.30 -49.19
N SER A 497 33.26 -9.27 -49.43
CA SER A 497 33.09 -10.24 -50.52
C SER A 497 31.86 -11.14 -50.32
N PHE A 498 31.53 -11.46 -49.07
CA PHE A 498 30.28 -12.15 -48.75
C PHE A 498 29.05 -11.29 -49.06
N LEU A 499 29.03 -10.01 -48.64
CA LEU A 499 27.91 -9.10 -48.90
C LEU A 499 27.64 -8.91 -50.40
N ARG A 500 28.69 -8.79 -51.24
CA ARG A 500 28.56 -8.71 -52.70
C ARG A 500 27.82 -9.90 -53.31
N LYS A 501 27.94 -11.10 -52.73
CA LYS A 501 27.22 -12.30 -53.20
C LYS A 501 25.72 -12.24 -52.93
N TYR A 502 25.29 -11.46 -51.94
CA TYR A 502 23.92 -11.38 -51.45
C TYR A 502 23.30 -9.99 -51.62
N GLU A 503 23.76 -9.22 -52.62
CA GLU A 503 23.31 -7.85 -52.86
C GLU A 503 21.78 -7.73 -53.01
N GLY A 504 21.16 -8.69 -53.70
CA GLY A 504 19.69 -8.77 -53.86
C GLY A 504 18.90 -9.11 -52.57
N SER A 505 19.58 -9.44 -51.47
CA SER A 505 18.99 -9.73 -50.16
C SER A 505 19.36 -8.69 -49.10
N LEU A 506 20.03 -7.58 -49.45
CA LEU A 506 20.47 -6.60 -48.43
C LEU A 506 19.30 -5.87 -47.77
N ARG A 507 18.22 -5.58 -48.50
CA ARG A 507 16.97 -4.99 -47.96
C ARG A 507 16.08 -6.00 -47.23
N TYR A 508 16.61 -7.17 -46.90
CA TYR A 508 15.87 -8.18 -46.15
C TYR A 508 15.38 -7.63 -44.81
N ARG A 509 14.09 -7.80 -44.58
CA ARG A 509 13.42 -7.65 -43.28
C ARG A 509 12.76 -8.97 -42.90
N ASP A 510 12.93 -9.38 -41.65
CA ASP A 510 12.41 -10.65 -41.14
C ASP A 510 10.91 -10.57 -40.77
N SER A 511 10.36 -11.64 -40.19
CA SER A 511 8.94 -11.69 -39.77
C SER A 511 8.61 -10.79 -38.57
N LEU A 512 9.63 -10.30 -37.84
CA LEU A 512 9.52 -9.34 -36.75
C LEU A 512 9.71 -7.89 -37.24
N GLY A 513 9.97 -7.69 -38.54
CA GLY A 513 10.26 -6.40 -39.14
C GLY A 513 11.67 -5.90 -38.81
N GLN A 514 12.58 -6.77 -38.37
CA GLN A 514 13.98 -6.43 -38.15
C GLN A 514 14.69 -6.41 -39.50
N SER A 515 15.28 -5.26 -39.83
CA SER A 515 16.13 -5.12 -41.01
C SER A 515 17.45 -5.86 -40.87
N LEU A 516 18.19 -5.95 -41.97
CA LEU A 516 19.55 -6.48 -41.94
C LEU A 516 20.48 -5.70 -41.00
N LEU A 517 20.32 -4.37 -40.93
CA LEU A 517 21.05 -3.49 -40.00
C LEU A 517 20.71 -3.86 -38.55
N ALA A 518 19.42 -4.00 -38.23
CA ALA A 518 18.92 -4.46 -36.94
C ALA A 518 19.54 -5.82 -36.54
N LEU A 519 19.55 -6.80 -37.46
CA LEU A 519 20.14 -8.11 -37.21
C LEU A 519 21.65 -8.05 -36.96
N CYS A 520 22.38 -7.17 -37.66
CA CYS A 520 23.80 -6.95 -37.40
C CYS A 520 24.02 -6.39 -35.99
N ILE A 521 23.19 -5.45 -35.56
CA ILE A 521 23.25 -4.83 -34.23
C ILE A 521 22.95 -5.86 -33.14
N ILE A 522 21.83 -6.58 -33.26
CA ILE A 522 21.35 -7.60 -32.30
C ILE A 522 22.38 -8.71 -32.10
N HIS A 523 23.06 -9.13 -33.18
CA HIS A 523 24.08 -10.18 -33.13
C HIS A 523 25.51 -9.69 -32.95
N GLY A 524 25.73 -8.38 -32.72
CA GLY A 524 27.07 -7.82 -32.49
C GLY A 524 28.00 -7.88 -33.70
N ARG A 525 27.47 -7.96 -34.92
CA ARG A 525 28.20 -8.07 -36.19
C ARG A 525 28.61 -6.69 -36.72
N ASN A 526 29.35 -5.96 -35.91
CA ASN A 526 29.74 -4.58 -36.17
C ASN A 526 30.52 -4.40 -37.48
N ASP A 527 31.31 -5.41 -37.88
CA ASP A 527 32.06 -5.44 -39.14
C ASP A 527 31.11 -5.36 -40.36
N PHE A 528 30.02 -6.13 -40.34
CA PHE A 528 29.01 -6.14 -41.40
C PHE A 528 28.20 -4.86 -41.39
N LEU A 529 27.82 -4.37 -40.20
CA LEU A 529 27.10 -3.11 -40.05
C LEU A 529 27.88 -1.95 -40.69
N TYR A 530 29.18 -1.84 -40.37
CA TYR A 530 30.04 -0.81 -40.92
C TYR A 530 30.11 -0.87 -42.45
N HIS A 531 30.32 -2.05 -43.04
CA HIS A 531 30.39 -2.20 -44.49
C HIS A 531 29.06 -1.91 -45.19
N ILE A 532 27.93 -2.32 -44.61
CA ILE A 532 26.61 -2.03 -45.19
C ILE A 532 26.37 -0.51 -45.20
N LEU A 533 26.66 0.18 -44.10
CA LEU A 533 26.46 1.63 -44.00
C LEU A 533 27.44 2.43 -44.86
N ASN A 534 28.67 1.95 -45.08
CA ASN A 534 29.70 2.67 -45.82
C ASN A 534 29.65 2.40 -47.35
N GLU A 535 29.41 1.16 -47.77
CA GLU A 535 29.54 0.76 -49.19
C GLU A 535 28.19 0.69 -49.92
N TYR A 536 27.09 0.62 -49.16
CA TYR A 536 25.72 0.50 -49.70
C TYR A 536 24.81 1.64 -49.23
N GLU A 537 25.37 2.84 -49.03
CA GLU A 537 24.65 4.05 -48.63
C GLU A 537 23.44 4.34 -49.53
N THR A 538 23.56 4.10 -50.84
CA THR A 538 22.46 4.29 -51.81
C THR A 538 21.26 3.38 -51.56
N LEU A 539 21.44 2.24 -50.89
CA LEU A 539 20.36 1.33 -50.52
C LEU A 539 19.71 1.69 -49.19
N PHE A 540 20.42 2.42 -48.32
CA PHE A 540 20.01 2.80 -46.97
C PHE A 540 20.22 4.32 -46.76
N PRO A 541 19.40 5.17 -47.39
CA PRO A 541 19.45 6.61 -47.19
C PRO A 541 19.07 6.99 -45.75
N ILE A 542 19.43 8.21 -45.33
CA ILE A 542 19.28 8.66 -43.93
C ILE A 542 17.83 8.60 -43.44
N GLU A 543 16.86 8.87 -44.30
CA GLU A 543 15.43 8.82 -43.97
C GLU A 543 14.98 7.38 -43.71
N ASP A 544 15.58 6.39 -44.39
CA ASP A 544 15.33 4.97 -44.10
C ASP A 544 15.96 4.57 -42.75
N LEU A 545 17.15 5.06 -42.40
CA LEU A 545 17.73 4.81 -41.06
C LEU A 545 16.86 5.41 -39.94
N LEU A 546 16.30 6.61 -40.16
CA LEU A 546 15.39 7.26 -39.22
C LEU A 546 14.05 6.52 -39.12
N ALA A 547 13.55 5.99 -40.23
CA ALA A 547 12.30 5.23 -40.29
C ALA A 547 12.44 3.79 -39.79
N ASP A 548 13.63 3.20 -39.79
CA ASP A 548 13.83 1.77 -39.50
C ASP A 548 13.44 1.40 -38.05
N GLU A 549 12.32 0.70 -37.95
CA GLU A 549 11.79 0.15 -36.70
C GLU A 549 11.28 -1.27 -36.90
N SER A 550 11.41 -2.10 -35.86
CA SER A 550 10.76 -3.40 -35.82
C SER A 550 9.24 -3.25 -35.62
N ILE A 551 8.50 -4.35 -35.73
CA ILE A 551 7.04 -4.34 -35.57
C ILE A 551 6.59 -3.86 -34.18
N ASP A 552 7.41 -4.11 -33.14
CA ASP A 552 7.22 -3.60 -31.79
C ASP A 552 7.64 -2.13 -31.60
N GLY A 553 8.11 -1.45 -32.65
CA GLY A 553 8.54 -0.05 -32.62
C GLY A 553 9.96 0.17 -32.09
N SER A 554 10.79 -0.87 -32.00
CA SER A 554 12.19 -0.73 -31.59
C SER A 554 13.03 -0.22 -32.77
N THR A 555 13.51 1.01 -32.68
CA THR A 555 14.45 1.61 -33.66
C THR A 555 15.82 0.94 -33.62
N LEU A 556 16.66 1.16 -34.63
CA LEU A 556 18.05 0.68 -34.65
C LEU A 556 18.84 1.10 -33.40
N LEU A 557 18.65 2.34 -32.92
CA LEU A 557 19.29 2.82 -31.69
C LEU A 557 18.75 2.12 -30.44
N ILE A 558 17.43 1.92 -30.33
CA ILE A 558 16.85 1.15 -29.22
C ILE A 558 17.45 -0.26 -29.19
N GLN A 559 17.57 -0.91 -30.34
CA GLN A 559 18.15 -2.25 -30.43
C GLN A 559 19.63 -2.27 -30.04
N ALA A 560 20.40 -1.27 -30.45
CA ALA A 560 21.82 -1.18 -30.10
C ALA A 560 22.03 -1.09 -28.58
N VAL A 561 21.27 -0.23 -27.91
CA VAL A 561 21.35 -0.06 -26.46
C VAL A 561 20.75 -1.27 -25.72
N LYS A 562 19.62 -1.80 -26.18
CA LYS A 562 18.97 -2.99 -25.58
C LYS A 562 19.87 -4.24 -25.59
N HIS A 563 20.77 -4.34 -26.56
CA HIS A 563 21.70 -5.46 -26.72
C HIS A 563 23.14 -5.12 -26.26
N ASP A 564 23.35 -4.02 -25.53
CA ASP A 564 24.66 -3.61 -24.99
C ASP A 564 25.75 -3.48 -26.08
N ASN A 565 25.35 -3.05 -27.28
CA ASN A 565 26.26 -2.87 -28.42
C ASN A 565 26.68 -1.40 -28.54
N GLN A 566 27.57 -0.98 -27.63
CA GLN A 566 28.07 0.38 -27.53
C GLN A 566 28.67 0.92 -28.84
N TYR A 567 29.40 0.08 -29.59
CA TYR A 567 30.00 0.48 -30.87
C TYR A 567 28.93 0.85 -31.89
N SER A 568 27.91 0.00 -32.07
CA SER A 568 26.82 0.26 -33.00
C SER A 568 26.02 1.50 -32.60
N ALA A 569 25.71 1.65 -31.31
CA ALA A 569 25.01 2.84 -30.81
C ALA A 569 25.80 4.12 -31.10
N SER A 570 27.12 4.11 -30.85
CA SER A 570 28.00 5.26 -31.10
C SER A 570 28.13 5.57 -32.59
N LEU A 571 28.29 4.54 -33.43
CA LEU A 571 28.36 4.68 -34.89
C LEU A 571 27.08 5.32 -35.44
N LEU A 572 25.91 4.80 -35.05
CA LEU A 572 24.62 5.34 -35.47
C LEU A 572 24.44 6.79 -35.00
N LEU A 573 24.74 7.09 -33.74
CA LEU A 573 24.61 8.45 -33.21
C LEU A 573 25.53 9.44 -33.92
N ASN A 574 26.75 9.05 -34.28
CA ASN A 574 27.66 9.91 -35.04
C ASN A 574 27.12 10.18 -36.45
N ILE A 575 26.68 9.13 -37.17
CA ILE A 575 26.06 9.27 -38.50
C ILE A 575 24.85 10.19 -38.45
N LEU A 576 23.96 9.99 -37.48
CA LEU A 576 22.76 10.82 -37.31
C LEU A 576 23.10 12.27 -36.93
N LYS A 577 24.12 12.48 -36.09
CA LYS A 577 24.54 13.82 -35.67
C LYS A 577 25.16 14.62 -36.82
N ASP A 578 25.86 13.95 -37.73
CA ASP A 578 26.52 14.59 -38.87
C ASP A 578 25.55 14.89 -40.03
N ASN A 579 24.43 14.16 -40.13
CA ASN A 579 23.52 14.24 -41.28
C ASN A 579 22.09 14.73 -40.96
N CYS A 580 21.64 14.69 -39.70
CA CYS A 580 20.29 15.10 -39.31
C CYS A 580 20.26 16.46 -38.60
N THR A 581 19.13 17.14 -38.66
CA THR A 581 18.86 18.32 -37.82
C THR A 581 18.68 17.93 -36.36
N GLU A 582 18.89 18.89 -35.46
CA GLU A 582 18.70 18.67 -34.01
C GLU A 582 17.26 18.24 -33.68
N ILE A 583 16.26 18.74 -34.42
CA ILE A 583 14.84 18.38 -34.25
C ILE A 583 14.60 16.92 -34.62
N GLU A 584 15.12 16.47 -35.76
CA GLU A 584 15.01 15.07 -36.20
C GLU A 584 15.70 14.12 -35.23
N LEU A 585 16.88 14.51 -34.73
CA LEU A 585 17.62 13.72 -33.75
C LEU A 585 16.86 13.59 -32.41
N ILE A 586 16.28 14.69 -31.91
CA ILE A 586 15.40 14.67 -30.74
C ILE A 586 14.19 13.77 -30.98
N ALA A 587 13.55 13.87 -32.14
CA ALA A 587 12.40 13.04 -32.48
C ALA A 587 12.77 11.55 -32.52
N TYR A 588 13.87 11.19 -33.17
CA TYR A 588 14.33 9.81 -33.31
C TYR A 588 14.73 9.17 -31.97
N ILE A 589 15.54 9.86 -31.17
CA ILE A 589 16.00 9.37 -29.84
C ILE A 589 14.81 9.09 -28.91
N ASN A 590 13.74 9.87 -29.04
CA ASN A 590 12.54 9.78 -28.23
C ASN A 590 11.40 8.98 -28.86
N ARG A 591 11.61 8.33 -30.02
CA ARG A 591 10.70 7.29 -30.50
C ARG A 591 10.65 6.16 -29.48
N HIS A 592 9.48 5.54 -29.35
CA HIS A 592 9.23 4.55 -28.32
C HIS A 592 8.71 3.23 -28.86
N ASP A 593 9.05 2.15 -28.17
CA ASP A 593 8.51 0.82 -28.45
C ASP A 593 7.02 0.70 -28.01
N ILE A 594 6.45 -0.50 -28.19
CA ILE A 594 5.09 -0.87 -27.74
C ILE A 594 4.88 -0.69 -26.23
N ASN A 595 5.96 -0.67 -25.44
CA ASN A 595 5.94 -0.44 -24.01
C ASN A 595 6.14 1.02 -23.61
N LYS A 596 6.13 1.94 -24.59
CA LYS A 596 6.42 3.37 -24.43
C LYS A 596 7.85 3.66 -23.95
N ARG A 597 8.80 2.75 -24.21
CA ARG A 597 10.21 2.91 -23.86
C ARG A 597 11.01 3.48 -25.02
N THR A 598 11.76 4.53 -24.71
CA THR A 598 12.72 5.17 -25.63
C THR A 598 14.11 4.58 -25.48
N ALA A 599 15.05 4.97 -26.35
CA ALA A 599 16.46 4.56 -26.22
C ALA A 599 17.04 4.90 -24.84
N GLY A 600 16.64 6.04 -24.25
CA GLY A 600 17.05 6.43 -22.90
C GLY A 600 16.58 5.48 -21.79
N HIS A 601 15.48 4.74 -21.97
CA HIS A 601 15.03 3.75 -20.98
C HIS A 601 15.90 2.48 -20.95
N PHE A 602 16.55 2.16 -22.08
CA PHE A 602 17.42 1.00 -22.20
C PHE A 602 18.87 1.32 -21.86
N LEU A 603 19.21 2.61 -21.72
CA LEU A 603 20.56 3.09 -21.46
C LEU A 603 20.94 2.68 -20.03
N THR A 604 21.70 1.61 -19.90
CA THR A 604 21.93 0.98 -18.59
C THR A 604 23.38 0.83 -18.21
N ASN A 605 24.37 0.96 -19.08
CA ASN A 605 25.78 0.93 -18.68
C ASN A 605 26.70 1.81 -19.57
N GLU A 606 26.17 2.29 -20.69
CA GLU A 606 26.95 2.88 -21.78
C GLU A 606 27.17 4.38 -21.57
N LEU A 607 28.11 4.74 -20.69
CA LEU A 607 28.41 6.13 -20.34
C LEU A 607 28.76 7.00 -21.56
N GLU A 608 29.52 6.48 -22.52
CA GLU A 608 29.87 7.23 -23.73
C GLU A 608 28.65 7.49 -24.62
N VAL A 609 27.72 6.53 -24.70
CA VAL A 609 26.45 6.71 -25.42
C VAL A 609 25.60 7.77 -24.71
N LEU A 610 25.55 7.74 -23.37
CA LEU A 610 24.88 8.78 -22.57
C LEU A 610 25.45 10.17 -22.88
N LYS A 611 26.78 10.33 -22.97
CA LYS A 611 27.40 11.61 -23.32
C LYS A 611 27.02 12.10 -24.72
N LEU A 612 26.88 11.19 -25.69
CA LEU A 612 26.51 11.54 -27.05
C LEU A 612 25.05 11.96 -27.18
N MET A 613 24.14 11.29 -26.48
CA MET A 613 22.70 11.47 -26.69
C MET A 613 21.93 12.15 -25.53
N GLY A 614 22.55 12.30 -24.36
CA GLY A 614 21.91 12.72 -23.11
C GLY A 614 21.17 14.06 -23.20
N LYS A 615 21.69 15.02 -23.97
CA LYS A 615 21.03 16.33 -24.18
C LYS A 615 19.73 16.26 -24.97
N TYR A 616 19.52 15.18 -25.74
CA TYR A 616 18.35 15.02 -26.59
C TYR A 616 17.26 14.12 -25.97
N ILE A 617 17.56 13.41 -24.88
CA ILE A 617 16.62 12.51 -24.22
C ILE A 617 15.50 13.31 -23.56
N ASN A 618 14.25 12.92 -23.80
CA ASN A 618 13.09 13.34 -23.01
C ASN A 618 13.09 12.59 -21.67
N TRP A 619 13.61 13.24 -20.64
CA TRP A 619 13.82 12.65 -19.31
C TRP A 619 12.53 12.41 -18.52
N VAL A 620 11.38 12.94 -18.95
CA VAL A 620 10.07 12.75 -18.27
C VAL A 620 9.16 11.73 -18.97
N GLN A 621 9.57 11.17 -20.11
CA GLN A 621 8.81 10.15 -20.82
C GLN A 621 8.62 8.92 -19.92
N LYS A 622 7.38 8.44 -19.76
CA LYS A 622 7.07 7.28 -18.91
C LYS A 622 6.76 6.04 -19.73
N ASP A 623 7.36 4.92 -19.34
CA ASP A 623 7.02 3.61 -19.87
C ASP A 623 5.69 3.07 -19.29
N ASN A 624 5.27 1.88 -19.74
CA ASN A 624 4.09 1.19 -19.23
C ASN A 624 4.16 0.85 -17.73
N ALA A 625 5.32 0.87 -17.08
CA ALA A 625 5.49 0.73 -15.63
C ALA A 625 5.52 2.09 -14.90
N GLY A 626 5.44 3.21 -15.62
CA GLY A 626 5.54 4.57 -15.09
C GLY A 626 6.98 5.02 -14.82
N GLN A 627 7.98 4.28 -15.33
CA GLN A 627 9.39 4.59 -15.14
C GLN A 627 9.85 5.54 -16.24
N THR A 628 10.72 6.47 -15.87
CA THR A 628 11.38 7.41 -16.79
C THR A 628 12.80 6.94 -17.12
N PRO A 629 13.49 7.47 -18.15
CA PRO A 629 14.89 7.16 -18.42
C PRO A 629 15.81 7.35 -17.21
N LEU A 630 15.59 8.43 -16.44
CA LEU A 630 16.34 8.69 -15.21
C LEU A 630 16.09 7.59 -14.17
N PHE A 631 14.83 7.15 -14.04
CA PHE A 631 14.43 6.10 -13.11
C PHE A 631 15.02 4.74 -13.50
N THR A 632 15.09 4.40 -14.79
CA THR A 632 15.67 3.14 -15.26
C THR A 632 17.18 3.10 -15.01
N ILE A 633 17.90 4.19 -15.29
CA ILE A 633 19.34 4.31 -14.98
C ILE A 633 19.58 4.10 -13.48
N PHE A 634 18.85 4.80 -12.61
CA PHE A 634 19.02 4.70 -11.16
C PHE A 634 18.71 3.30 -10.61
N ARG A 635 17.88 2.52 -11.32
CA ARG A 635 17.49 1.16 -10.93
C ARG A 635 18.47 0.08 -11.43
N SER A 636 19.37 0.41 -12.33
CA SER A 636 20.36 -0.51 -12.89
C SER A 636 21.59 -0.60 -11.99
N TYR A 637 21.52 -1.44 -10.95
CA TYR A 637 22.53 -1.48 -9.88
C TYR A 637 23.83 -2.21 -10.22
N ASP A 638 23.84 -2.95 -11.33
CA ASP A 638 24.93 -3.84 -11.75
C ASP A 638 25.94 -3.14 -12.69
N GLN A 639 25.89 -1.81 -12.77
CA GLN A 639 26.82 -0.96 -13.52
C GLN A 639 28.19 -0.88 -12.85
N ASP A 640 29.27 -0.90 -13.64
CA ASP A 640 30.63 -0.70 -13.16
C ASP A 640 30.85 0.76 -12.69
N ASN A 641 30.31 1.73 -13.43
CA ASN A 641 30.46 3.17 -13.18
C ASN A 641 29.16 3.82 -12.64
N TYR A 642 28.47 3.14 -11.72
CA TYR A 642 27.14 3.56 -11.24
C TYR A 642 27.08 5.03 -10.76
N ASP A 643 28.02 5.46 -9.93
CA ASP A 643 28.01 6.82 -9.35
C ASP A 643 28.19 7.91 -10.40
N GLU A 644 29.08 7.68 -11.38
CA GLU A 644 29.30 8.61 -12.49
C GLU A 644 28.08 8.65 -13.42
N MET A 645 27.48 7.49 -13.70
CA MET A 645 26.28 7.37 -14.52
C MET A 645 25.08 8.11 -13.89
N VAL A 646 24.88 7.94 -12.58
CA VAL A 646 23.86 8.66 -11.81
C VAL A 646 24.10 10.17 -11.86
N SER A 647 25.35 10.60 -11.65
CA SER A 647 25.70 12.02 -11.62
C SER A 647 25.49 12.69 -12.99
N GLN A 648 25.98 12.07 -14.06
CA GLN A 648 25.83 12.59 -15.43
C GLN A 648 24.37 12.56 -15.89
N SER A 649 23.62 11.48 -15.62
CA SER A 649 22.20 11.42 -15.99
C SER A 649 21.36 12.46 -15.24
N MET A 650 21.66 12.73 -13.97
CA MET A 650 21.03 13.80 -13.19
C MET A 650 21.35 15.19 -13.76
N GLU A 651 22.59 15.43 -14.17
CA GLU A 651 23.00 16.68 -14.82
C GLU A 651 22.25 16.88 -16.15
N TYR A 652 22.23 15.87 -17.02
CA TYR A 652 21.49 15.94 -18.29
C TYR A 652 19.99 16.13 -18.09
N ALA A 653 19.39 15.43 -17.13
CA ALA A 653 17.98 15.62 -16.80
C ALA A 653 17.71 17.05 -16.35
N THR A 654 18.52 17.59 -15.43
CA THR A 654 18.37 18.96 -14.92
C THR A 654 18.55 19.99 -16.04
N ASN A 655 19.53 19.82 -16.92
CA ASN A 655 19.74 20.67 -18.08
C ASN A 655 18.57 20.60 -19.06
N TRP A 656 18.00 19.41 -19.30
CA TRP A 656 16.82 19.25 -20.14
C TRP A 656 15.60 19.96 -19.57
N TYR A 657 15.38 19.93 -18.25
CA TYR A 657 14.35 20.73 -17.60
C TYR A 657 14.56 22.23 -17.88
N GLY A 658 15.79 22.72 -17.67
CA GLY A 658 16.16 24.12 -17.91
C GLY A 658 15.92 24.59 -19.36
N LEU A 659 16.30 23.76 -20.35
CA LEU A 659 16.05 24.03 -21.78
C LEU A 659 14.56 24.11 -22.11
N ASN A 660 13.71 23.39 -21.37
CA ASN A 660 12.26 23.42 -21.52
C ASN A 660 11.57 24.45 -20.62
N GLY A 661 12.34 25.36 -19.99
CA GLY A 661 11.80 26.42 -19.13
C GLY A 661 11.17 25.90 -17.83
N LYS A 662 11.60 24.73 -17.35
CA LYS A 662 11.09 24.08 -16.14
C LYS A 662 12.24 23.87 -15.14
N ASN A 663 11.91 23.76 -13.85
CA ASN A 663 12.84 23.28 -12.84
C ASN A 663 12.77 21.76 -12.75
N PHE A 664 13.86 21.12 -12.33
CA PHE A 664 13.84 19.68 -12.05
C PHE A 664 12.73 19.34 -11.06
N ASN A 665 11.88 18.36 -11.43
CA ASN A 665 10.75 17.96 -10.62
C ASN A 665 10.77 16.45 -10.35
N TYR A 666 11.10 16.06 -9.12
CA TYR A 666 11.16 14.66 -8.71
C TYR A 666 9.80 13.93 -8.83
N LEU A 667 8.66 14.63 -8.87
CA LEU A 667 7.33 14.02 -9.00
C LEU A 667 7.09 13.40 -10.38
N ASP A 668 7.80 13.88 -11.39
CA ASP A 668 7.77 13.27 -12.73
C ASP A 668 8.41 11.89 -12.68
N HIS A 669 9.34 11.63 -11.76
CA HIS A 669 10.11 10.40 -11.64
C HIS A 669 9.55 9.44 -10.58
N VAL A 670 8.24 9.19 -10.61
CA VAL A 670 7.54 8.23 -9.74
C VAL A 670 6.88 7.13 -10.55
N ASP A 671 7.19 5.88 -10.19
CA ASP A 671 6.67 4.68 -10.88
C ASP A 671 5.21 4.36 -10.52
N LYS A 672 4.60 3.40 -11.23
CA LYS A 672 3.25 2.90 -10.91
C LYS A 672 3.15 2.23 -9.54
N LYS A 673 4.25 1.89 -8.85
CA LYS A 673 4.23 1.36 -7.47
C LYS A 673 4.38 2.48 -6.43
N GLY A 674 4.51 3.74 -6.84
CA GLY A 674 4.72 4.87 -5.96
C GLY A 674 6.15 4.98 -5.41
N ASN A 675 7.12 4.28 -5.98
CA ASN A 675 8.53 4.45 -5.62
C ASN A 675 9.04 5.76 -6.24
N THR A 676 9.70 6.56 -5.42
CA THR A 676 10.43 7.77 -5.85
C THR A 676 11.90 7.42 -6.16
N LEU A 677 12.66 8.36 -6.71
CA LEU A 677 14.11 8.19 -6.92
C LEU A 677 14.85 7.82 -5.62
N LEU A 678 14.46 8.40 -4.48
CA LEU A 678 15.02 8.07 -3.16
C LEU A 678 14.78 6.60 -2.74
N HIS A 679 13.72 5.96 -3.23
CA HIS A 679 13.46 4.54 -2.92
C HIS A 679 14.39 3.60 -3.69
N ILE A 680 14.82 4.00 -4.89
CA ILE A 680 15.53 3.10 -5.81
C ILE A 680 17.04 3.30 -5.77
N LEU A 681 17.54 4.53 -5.59
CA LEU A 681 18.96 4.85 -5.70
C LEU A 681 19.84 4.01 -4.76
N LYS A 682 20.96 3.48 -5.28
CA LYS A 682 21.86 2.55 -4.56
C LYS A 682 22.80 3.27 -3.58
N CYS A 683 23.40 4.38 -4.00
CA CYS A 683 24.40 5.22 -3.32
C CYS A 683 24.37 6.65 -3.91
N ASN A 684 25.15 7.59 -3.36
CA ASN A 684 25.17 9.01 -3.77
C ASN A 684 23.82 9.72 -3.58
N LEU A 685 23.13 9.42 -2.47
CA LEU A 685 21.86 10.07 -2.11
C LEU A 685 21.93 11.60 -1.94
N PRO A 686 23.09 12.22 -1.54
CA PRO A 686 23.19 13.67 -1.39
C PRO A 686 22.81 14.47 -2.64
N ILE A 687 22.99 13.92 -3.85
CA ILE A 687 22.59 14.60 -5.11
C ILE A 687 21.08 14.90 -5.16
N LEU A 688 20.27 14.04 -4.54
CA LEU A 688 18.83 14.20 -4.43
C LEU A 688 18.43 15.00 -3.17
N LEU A 689 19.14 14.78 -2.05
CA LEU A 689 18.83 15.45 -0.79
C LEU A 689 19.17 16.95 -0.81
N ALA A 690 20.09 17.38 -1.68
CA ALA A 690 20.41 18.79 -1.92
C ALA A 690 19.18 19.63 -2.30
N ASP A 691 18.17 19.02 -2.92
CA ASP A 691 16.89 19.66 -3.16
C ASP A 691 16.05 19.71 -1.86
N LYS A 692 15.83 20.93 -1.35
CA LYS A 692 15.00 21.19 -0.16
C LYS A 692 13.53 20.77 -0.33
N HIS A 693 13.06 20.62 -1.57
CA HIS A 693 11.69 20.26 -1.88
C HIS A 693 11.47 18.74 -1.95
N ILE A 694 12.53 17.92 -2.01
CA ILE A 694 12.34 16.47 -2.09
C ILE A 694 11.66 15.91 -0.83
N ASN A 695 10.71 14.99 -1.04
CA ASN A 695 10.05 14.31 0.07
C ASN A 695 10.87 13.11 0.57
N VAL A 696 11.73 13.36 1.56
CA VAL A 696 12.53 12.32 2.24
C VAL A 696 11.66 11.22 2.89
N ASN A 697 10.42 11.56 3.22
CA ASN A 697 9.47 10.71 3.94
C ASN A 697 8.38 10.10 3.04
N ALA A 698 8.52 10.19 1.72
CA ALA A 698 7.52 9.67 0.78
C ALA A 698 7.25 8.18 1.02
N THR A 699 5.99 7.75 1.01
CA THR A 699 5.66 6.32 1.10
C THR A 699 5.23 5.75 -0.24
N ASN A 700 5.79 4.62 -0.64
CA ASN A 700 5.30 3.89 -1.81
C ASN A 700 3.92 3.23 -1.55
N ARG A 701 3.34 2.55 -2.56
CA ARG A 701 2.03 1.87 -2.42
C ARG A 701 2.02 0.75 -1.37
N SER A 702 3.18 0.23 -0.99
CA SER A 702 3.30 -0.73 0.11
C SER A 702 3.47 -0.09 1.49
N GLY A 703 3.48 1.25 1.56
CA GLY A 703 3.64 2.03 2.78
C GLY A 703 5.08 2.12 3.31
N GLN A 704 6.09 1.80 2.50
CA GLN A 704 7.51 1.92 2.90
C GLN A 704 8.06 3.29 2.54
N THR A 705 8.89 3.84 3.41
CA THR A 705 9.69 5.05 3.15
C THR A 705 11.05 4.73 2.52
N PRO A 706 11.76 5.70 1.92
CA PRO A 706 13.14 5.51 1.45
C PRO A 706 14.07 4.92 2.52
N LEU A 707 13.91 5.33 3.78
CA LEU A 707 14.66 4.79 4.91
C LEU A 707 14.37 3.29 5.10
N MET A 708 13.10 2.89 5.13
CA MET A 708 12.72 1.47 5.27
C MET A 708 13.24 0.61 4.10
N THR A 709 13.19 1.15 2.88
CA THR A 709 13.72 0.47 1.70
C THR A 709 15.24 0.33 1.76
N SER A 710 15.96 1.38 2.17
CA SER A 710 17.41 1.35 2.34
C SER A 710 17.85 0.34 3.41
N ILE A 711 17.13 0.25 4.53
CA ILE A 711 17.35 -0.76 5.58
C ILE A 711 17.12 -2.17 5.05
N ARG A 712 16.00 -2.41 4.34
CA ARG A 712 15.67 -3.73 3.78
C ARG A 712 16.77 -4.26 2.87
N TYR A 713 17.34 -3.39 2.05
CA TYR A 713 18.39 -3.73 1.09
C TYR A 713 19.81 -3.51 1.64
N LYS A 714 19.96 -3.24 2.94
CA LYS A 714 21.25 -3.02 3.62
C LYS A 714 22.15 -1.95 2.98
N ARG A 715 21.55 -0.86 2.49
CA ARG A 715 22.27 0.28 1.89
C ARG A 715 22.77 1.22 3.00
N THR A 716 23.86 0.86 3.67
CA THR A 716 24.36 1.57 4.86
C THR A 716 24.73 3.03 4.62
N GLU A 717 25.30 3.36 3.46
CA GLU A 717 25.59 4.74 3.04
C GLU A 717 24.32 5.59 2.96
N ASN A 718 23.32 5.16 2.18
CA ASN A 718 22.02 5.83 2.11
C ASN A 718 21.36 6.00 3.49
N ILE A 719 21.50 5.02 4.39
CA ILE A 719 20.96 5.13 5.75
C ILE A 719 21.64 6.28 6.49
N ARG A 720 22.97 6.41 6.41
CA ARG A 720 23.70 7.53 7.01
C ARG A 720 23.31 8.88 6.39
N ASP A 721 23.22 8.95 5.07
CA ASP A 721 22.80 10.17 4.37
C ASP A 721 21.39 10.60 4.78
N LEU A 722 20.44 9.66 4.81
CA LEU A 722 19.07 9.94 5.26
C LEU A 722 19.04 10.41 6.72
N LEU A 723 19.77 9.75 7.62
CA LEU A 723 19.83 10.12 9.05
C LEU A 723 20.48 11.49 9.28
N SER A 724 21.31 11.95 8.35
CA SER A 724 21.89 13.31 8.41
C SER A 724 20.90 14.40 7.97
N ASP A 725 19.82 14.04 7.27
CA ASP A 725 18.82 15.00 6.79
C ASP A 725 17.83 15.40 7.89
N PRO A 726 17.73 16.70 8.26
CA PRO A 726 16.88 17.15 9.37
C PRO A 726 15.37 16.98 9.10
N ARG A 727 14.97 16.74 7.84
CA ARG A 727 13.58 16.52 7.43
C ARG A 727 13.16 15.06 7.66
N LEU A 728 14.10 14.14 7.87
CA LEU A 728 13.79 12.72 8.02
C LEU A 728 12.91 12.45 9.24
N ARG A 729 11.96 11.52 9.05
CA ARG A 729 11.11 10.98 10.09
C ARG A 729 11.30 9.47 10.23
N VAL A 730 11.84 9.05 11.37
CA VAL A 730 12.04 7.64 11.72
C VAL A 730 10.78 7.01 12.33
N ASP A 731 9.87 7.84 12.86
CA ASP A 731 8.63 7.45 13.55
C ASP A 731 7.51 6.96 12.62
N ILE A 732 7.72 6.99 11.29
CA ILE A 732 6.71 6.57 10.32
C ILE A 732 6.54 5.05 10.36
N THR A 733 5.28 4.60 10.35
CA THR A 733 4.92 3.19 10.32
C THR A 733 4.39 2.76 8.94
N GLN A 734 4.66 1.51 8.57
CA GLN A 734 4.13 0.93 7.35
C GLN A 734 2.61 0.74 7.47
N LYS A 735 1.85 1.36 6.55
CA LYS A 735 0.36 1.40 6.58
C LYS A 735 -0.35 0.06 6.81
N ASN A 736 0.20 -1.06 6.35
CA ASN A 736 -0.45 -2.37 6.45
C ASN A 736 -0.16 -3.11 7.76
N ASN A 737 1.07 -3.02 8.26
CA ASN A 737 1.56 -3.91 9.33
C ASN A 737 2.02 -3.14 10.58
N ALA A 738 1.93 -1.81 10.58
CA ALA A 738 2.45 -0.92 11.61
C ALA A 738 3.96 -1.13 11.91
N LEU A 739 4.74 -1.52 10.89
CA LEU A 739 6.19 -1.77 11.04
C LEU A 739 6.97 -0.46 10.94
N THR A 740 7.93 -0.27 11.84
CA THR A 740 8.86 0.88 11.85
C THR A 740 10.16 0.57 11.11
N ALA A 741 11.01 1.58 10.94
CA ALA A 741 12.38 1.39 10.45
C ALA A 741 13.16 0.33 11.25
N PHE A 742 13.02 0.32 12.58
CA PHE A 742 13.67 -0.67 13.45
C PHE A 742 13.13 -2.11 13.25
N ASP A 743 11.90 -2.29 12.76
CA ASP A 743 11.37 -3.61 12.45
C ASP A 743 11.96 -4.21 11.16
N PHE A 744 12.33 -3.35 10.22
CA PHE A 744 13.03 -3.77 8.99
C PHE A 744 14.50 -4.10 9.25
N SER A 745 15.09 -3.54 10.31
CA SER A 745 16.47 -3.84 10.68
C SER A 745 16.59 -5.26 11.24
N LYS A 746 17.43 -6.06 10.59
CA LYS A 746 17.90 -7.38 11.07
C LYS A 746 19.38 -7.37 11.45
N ASP A 747 20.04 -6.24 11.20
CA ASP A 747 21.47 -6.07 11.37
C ASP A 747 21.75 -5.24 12.62
N ASP A 748 22.69 -5.66 13.44
CA ASP A 748 23.01 -4.97 14.69
C ASP A 748 23.64 -3.59 14.41
N GLU A 749 24.41 -3.44 13.33
CA GLU A 749 25.02 -2.15 12.95
C GLU A 749 23.96 -1.12 12.54
N ILE A 750 23.00 -1.52 11.70
CA ILE A 750 21.91 -0.63 11.25
C ILE A 750 21.00 -0.27 12.42
N THR A 751 20.69 -1.24 13.28
CA THR A 751 19.91 -0.99 14.50
C THR A 751 20.62 0.00 15.41
N HIS A 752 21.95 -0.10 15.50
CA HIS A 752 22.78 0.82 16.26
C HIS A 752 22.75 2.25 15.70
N LEU A 753 22.92 2.42 14.38
CA LEU A 753 22.84 3.73 13.71
C LEU A 753 21.48 4.41 13.93
N LEU A 754 20.38 3.67 13.78
CA LEU A 754 19.04 4.19 14.05
C LEU A 754 18.86 4.57 15.52
N GLY A 755 19.37 3.73 16.43
CA GLY A 755 19.31 3.96 17.87
C GLY A 755 20.12 5.18 18.31
N GLU A 756 21.29 5.41 17.72
CA GLU A 756 22.12 6.60 17.94
C GLU A 756 21.42 7.87 17.51
N HIS A 757 20.83 7.89 16.30
CA HIS A 757 20.06 9.03 15.82
C HIS A 757 18.88 9.34 16.75
N GLU A 758 18.09 8.34 17.13
CA GLU A 758 16.92 8.54 17.98
C GLU A 758 17.25 8.80 19.45
N LEU A 759 18.45 8.48 19.92
CA LEU A 759 18.92 8.85 21.26
C LEU A 759 18.92 10.36 21.47
N LEU A 760 19.11 11.15 20.39
CA LEU A 760 18.97 12.60 20.40
C LEU A 760 17.56 13.07 20.81
N ASN A 761 16.55 12.22 20.62
CA ASN A 761 15.15 12.46 20.96
C ASN A 761 14.77 11.87 22.35
N SER A 762 15.74 11.43 23.16
CA SER A 762 15.52 10.89 24.51
C SER A 762 15.83 11.91 25.63
N PRO A 763 15.11 11.90 26.77
CA PRO A 763 15.43 12.77 27.91
C PRO A 763 16.89 12.63 28.35
N TRP A 764 17.59 13.76 28.47
CA TRP A 764 19.00 13.84 28.88
C TRP A 764 19.96 12.97 28.06
N LEU A 765 19.55 12.55 26.85
CA LEU A 765 20.34 11.68 25.96
C LEU A 765 20.77 10.37 26.63
N ALA A 766 19.99 9.88 27.60
CA ALA A 766 20.43 8.79 28.48
C ALA A 766 20.10 7.40 27.90
N VAL A 767 18.80 7.07 27.78
CA VAL A 767 18.33 5.75 27.36
C VAL A 767 17.18 5.89 26.37
N TYR A 768 17.29 5.27 25.21
CA TYR A 768 16.23 5.20 24.21
C TYR A 768 15.78 3.76 23.97
N ALA A 769 14.52 3.47 24.28
CA ALA A 769 13.90 2.19 24.00
C ALA A 769 13.24 2.22 22.62
N HIS A 770 13.66 1.33 21.71
CA HIS A 770 13.22 1.41 20.31
C HIS A 770 12.43 0.19 19.83
N THR A 771 12.68 -1.03 20.32
CA THR A 771 11.90 -2.21 19.89
C THR A 771 11.65 -3.18 21.02
N LEU A 772 10.42 -3.71 21.07
CA LEU A 772 10.05 -4.84 21.93
C LEU A 772 9.53 -5.98 21.05
N LYS A 773 10.33 -7.05 20.89
CA LYS A 773 10.04 -8.18 19.99
C LYS A 773 9.97 -9.48 20.78
N TYR A 774 9.06 -10.38 20.39
CA TYR A 774 9.00 -11.73 20.93
C TYR A 774 9.87 -12.66 20.08
N THR A 775 11.03 -13.06 20.61
CA THR A 775 12.01 -13.92 19.93
C THR A 775 12.51 -15.00 20.88
N ASN A 776 12.73 -16.23 20.38
CA ASN A 776 13.19 -17.37 21.21
C ASN A 776 12.32 -17.65 22.44
N SER A 777 10.99 -17.56 22.26
CA SER A 777 10.00 -17.75 23.34
C SER A 777 10.14 -16.77 24.51
N ARG A 778 10.73 -15.59 24.27
CA ARG A 778 10.91 -14.52 25.27
C ARG A 778 10.70 -13.15 24.64
N TRP A 779 10.18 -12.22 25.43
CA TRP A 779 10.11 -10.81 25.06
C TRP A 779 11.48 -10.16 25.27
N ASN A 780 12.03 -9.56 24.21
CA ASN A 780 13.30 -8.87 24.19
C ASN A 780 13.10 -7.40 23.85
N LEU A 781 13.61 -6.53 24.70
CA LEU A 781 13.63 -5.09 24.57
C LEU A 781 15.02 -4.65 24.09
N SER A 782 15.07 -3.87 23.03
CA SER A 782 16.29 -3.25 22.53
C SER A 782 16.36 -1.80 22.97
N LEU A 783 17.50 -1.43 23.56
CA LEU A 783 17.79 -0.12 24.10
C LEU A 783 19.05 0.44 23.45
N THR A 784 19.12 1.76 23.28
CA THR A 784 20.37 2.47 22.98
C THR A 784 20.70 3.43 24.11
N VAL A 785 21.95 3.41 24.58
CA VAL A 785 22.39 4.11 25.80
C VAL A 785 23.68 4.88 25.55
N LYS A 786 23.80 6.11 26.06
CA LYS A 786 25.02 6.93 25.94
C LYS A 786 26.07 6.53 26.98
N LEU A 787 27.10 5.78 26.59
CA LEU A 787 28.19 5.36 27.48
C LEU A 787 29.45 6.18 27.20
N LYS A 788 29.88 7.01 28.17
CA LYS A 788 31.20 7.70 28.20
C LYS A 788 31.64 8.38 26.89
N ASP A 789 30.68 8.77 26.03
CA ASP A 789 30.76 9.48 24.72
C ASP A 789 30.37 8.69 23.46
N THR A 790 30.20 7.36 23.54
CA THR A 790 29.66 6.57 22.42
C THR A 790 28.32 5.94 22.78
N PRO A 791 27.27 6.07 21.94
CA PRO A 791 26.06 5.31 22.12
C PRO A 791 26.35 3.81 21.97
N LYS A 792 25.59 2.97 22.65
CA LYS A 792 25.66 1.51 22.49
C LYS A 792 24.26 0.93 22.50
N THR A 793 23.99 0.04 21.55
CA THR A 793 22.71 -0.66 21.45
C THR A 793 22.81 -2.04 22.08
N THR A 794 21.86 -2.38 22.94
CA THR A 794 21.85 -3.60 23.76
C THR A 794 20.44 -4.19 23.85
N ASN A 795 20.37 -5.52 23.87
CA ASN A 795 19.13 -6.26 23.99
C ASN A 795 18.98 -6.82 25.41
N PHE A 796 17.82 -6.65 26.01
CA PHE A 796 17.46 -7.12 27.35
C PHE A 796 16.22 -7.99 27.30
N THR A 797 16.20 -9.09 28.06
CA THR A 797 14.93 -9.78 28.27
C THR A 797 14.01 -8.96 29.18
N LEU A 798 12.71 -9.02 28.93
CA LEU A 798 11.69 -8.38 29.76
C LEU A 798 11.72 -8.89 31.21
N LYS A 799 12.24 -10.11 31.44
CA LYS A 799 12.50 -10.67 32.78
C LYS A 799 13.58 -9.88 33.51
N THR A 800 14.69 -9.55 32.84
CA THR A 800 15.78 -8.77 33.44
C THR A 800 15.34 -7.35 33.75
N LEU A 801 14.64 -6.69 32.81
CA LEU A 801 14.08 -5.36 33.04
C LEU A 801 13.13 -5.34 34.25
N ARG A 802 12.19 -6.29 34.33
CA ARG A 802 11.29 -6.42 35.49
C ARG A 802 12.05 -6.68 36.79
N GLY A 803 13.17 -7.41 36.73
CA GLY A 803 14.07 -7.62 37.86
C GLY A 803 14.65 -6.32 38.39
N ILE A 804 15.20 -5.48 37.49
CA ILE A 804 15.73 -4.15 37.84
C ILE A 804 14.63 -3.29 38.47
N LEU A 805 13.48 -3.15 37.81
CA LEU A 805 12.38 -2.30 38.29
C LEU A 805 11.82 -2.78 39.63
N ARG A 806 11.76 -4.10 39.87
CA ARG A 806 11.33 -4.65 41.17
C ARG A 806 12.31 -4.37 42.30
N VAL A 807 13.62 -4.35 42.04
CA VAL A 807 14.62 -3.95 43.05
C VAL A 807 14.46 -2.46 43.38
N VAL A 808 14.23 -1.62 42.36
CA VAL A 808 13.94 -0.18 42.56
C VAL A 808 12.71 0.02 43.45
N ILE A 809 11.63 -0.74 43.21
CA ILE A 809 10.42 -0.72 44.04
C ILE A 809 10.71 -1.22 45.46
N LYS A 810 11.36 -2.38 45.61
CA LYS A 810 11.63 -3.01 46.91
C LYS A 810 12.46 -2.11 47.83
N ASN A 811 13.43 -1.40 47.27
CA ASN A 811 14.36 -0.56 48.03
C ASN A 811 13.84 0.87 48.25
N ASN A 812 12.58 1.18 47.89
CA ASN A 812 11.96 2.51 48.00
C ASN A 812 12.84 3.65 47.45
N MET A 813 13.60 3.42 46.37
CA MET A 813 14.61 4.39 45.94
C MET A 813 14.00 5.66 45.33
N THR A 814 12.78 5.57 44.77
CA THR A 814 12.08 6.66 44.07
C THR A 814 10.55 6.45 44.02
N VAL A 815 9.84 6.83 45.07
CA VAL A 815 8.38 6.60 45.18
C VAL A 815 7.59 7.47 44.20
N PHE A 816 8.09 8.66 43.86
CA PHE A 816 7.40 9.54 42.91
C PHE A 816 7.41 9.05 41.45
N LEU A 817 8.31 8.13 41.06
CA LEU A 817 8.38 7.65 39.67
C LEU A 817 7.32 6.56 39.39
N PRO A 818 6.76 6.50 38.16
CA PRO A 818 5.73 5.53 37.78
C PRO A 818 6.31 4.15 37.42
N VAL A 819 7.23 3.65 38.24
CA VAL A 819 7.92 2.36 38.02
C VAL A 819 6.97 1.18 38.19
N GLN A 820 6.02 1.28 39.12
CA GLN A 820 5.04 0.22 39.37
C GLN A 820 4.06 0.04 38.20
N GLU A 821 3.51 1.13 37.69
CA GLU A 821 2.64 1.16 36.51
C GLU A 821 3.38 0.60 35.31
N LEU A 822 4.64 1.00 35.11
CA LEU A 822 5.45 0.44 34.05
C LEU A 822 5.60 -1.10 34.19
N VAL A 823 5.76 -1.63 35.39
CA VAL A 823 5.82 -3.08 35.60
C VAL A 823 4.48 -3.77 35.33
N GLU A 824 3.37 -3.14 35.71
CA GLU A 824 2.01 -3.63 35.45
C GLU A 824 1.69 -3.63 33.94
N ASP A 825 2.04 -2.55 33.23
CA ASP A 825 1.94 -2.44 31.78
C ASP A 825 2.79 -3.51 31.08
N LEU A 826 4.03 -3.73 31.52
CA LEU A 826 4.89 -4.79 30.97
C LEU A 826 4.34 -6.20 31.22
N ILE A 827 3.48 -6.41 32.23
CA ILE A 827 2.81 -7.69 32.49
C ILE A 827 1.60 -7.87 31.56
N SER A 828 0.90 -6.79 31.22
CA SER A 828 -0.32 -6.84 30.40
C SER A 828 -0.06 -7.33 28.96
N PHE A 829 1.17 -7.18 28.42
CA PHE A 829 1.58 -7.70 27.10
C PHE A 829 1.38 -9.20 26.92
N ASN A 830 1.43 -10.00 27.99
CA ASN A 830 1.18 -11.43 27.88
C ASN A 830 -0.30 -11.75 27.54
N ARG A 831 -1.21 -10.77 27.64
CA ARG A 831 -2.66 -10.98 27.51
C ARG A 831 -3.24 -10.55 26.16
N ILE A 832 -2.55 -9.70 25.40
CA ILE A 832 -3.11 -9.14 24.17
C ILE A 832 -2.83 -10.09 23.00
N ARG A 833 -3.91 -10.54 22.35
CA ARG A 833 -3.92 -11.60 21.32
C ARG A 833 -3.56 -11.13 19.90
N PHE A 834 -3.69 -9.83 19.60
CA PHE A 834 -3.63 -9.29 18.23
C PHE A 834 -2.26 -8.72 17.88
N SER A 835 -1.64 -9.19 16.79
CA SER A 835 -0.26 -8.82 16.47
C SER A 835 -0.09 -7.34 16.08
N GLU A 836 -1.07 -6.76 15.39
CA GLU A 836 -1.06 -5.38 14.91
C GLU A 836 -1.40 -4.38 16.01
N LEU A 837 -2.46 -4.62 16.79
CA LEU A 837 -2.81 -3.79 17.95
C LEU A 837 -1.69 -3.85 19.01
N MET A 838 -1.05 -5.01 19.15
CA MET A 838 0.14 -5.15 19.99
C MET A 838 1.26 -4.22 19.53
N ARG A 839 1.58 -4.20 18.23
CA ARG A 839 2.62 -3.29 17.72
C ARG A 839 2.28 -1.84 18.02
N ILE A 840 1.04 -1.41 17.83
CA ILE A 840 0.63 -0.03 18.12
C ILE A 840 0.80 0.29 19.62
N LYS A 841 0.33 -0.60 20.51
CA LYS A 841 0.52 -0.44 21.97
C LYS A 841 2.00 -0.43 22.38
N VAL A 842 2.82 -1.29 21.77
CA VAL A 842 4.29 -1.28 21.98
C VAL A 842 4.86 0.09 21.60
N LEU A 843 4.51 0.62 20.43
CA LEU A 843 5.01 1.92 19.97
C LEU A 843 4.60 3.07 20.90
N GLU A 844 3.43 3.00 21.53
CA GLU A 844 2.99 4.00 22.50
C GLU A 844 3.70 3.88 23.86
N MET A 845 4.12 2.67 24.24
CA MET A 845 4.81 2.41 25.51
C MET A 845 6.32 2.71 25.45
N LEU A 846 6.99 2.50 24.32
CA LEU A 846 8.45 2.69 24.19
C LEU A 846 8.95 4.08 24.67
N PRO A 847 8.26 5.21 24.38
CA PRO A 847 8.59 6.51 24.98
C PRO A 847 8.49 6.48 26.51
N PHE A 848 7.46 5.87 27.08
CA PHE A 848 7.26 5.79 28.53
C PHE A 848 8.38 4.98 29.22
N ILE A 849 8.83 3.87 28.62
CA ILE A 849 10.02 3.13 29.10
C ILE A 849 11.25 4.05 29.07
N SER A 850 11.46 4.76 27.97
CA SER A 850 12.60 5.67 27.81
C SER A 850 12.60 6.77 28.87
N PHE A 851 11.42 7.33 29.19
CA PHE A 851 11.26 8.36 30.24
C PHE A 851 11.63 7.81 31.61
N CYS A 852 11.08 6.66 31.99
CA CYS A 852 11.34 6.03 33.28
C CYS A 852 12.81 5.65 33.48
N LEU A 853 13.43 5.01 32.49
CA LEU A 853 14.83 4.59 32.60
C LEU A 853 15.78 5.79 32.61
N SER A 854 15.53 6.80 31.76
CA SER A 854 16.34 8.02 31.73
C SER A 854 16.20 8.82 33.03
N ALA A 855 15.01 8.86 33.63
CA ALA A 855 14.78 9.49 34.93
C ALA A 855 15.57 8.79 36.05
N LEU A 856 15.57 7.45 36.09
CA LEU A 856 16.33 6.68 37.07
C LEU A 856 17.84 6.89 36.96
N VAL A 857 18.35 7.09 35.74
CA VAL A 857 19.75 7.46 35.50
C VAL A 857 20.03 8.89 35.96
N HIS A 858 19.17 9.84 35.59
CA HIS A 858 19.34 11.27 35.92
C HIS A 858 19.43 11.51 37.43
N ILE A 859 18.58 10.85 38.21
CA ILE A 859 18.57 10.93 39.69
C ILE A 859 19.60 9.99 40.35
N LYS A 860 20.49 9.37 39.58
CA LYS A 860 21.62 8.52 40.04
C LYS A 860 21.20 7.28 40.82
N VAL A 861 20.03 6.74 40.54
CA VAL A 861 19.57 5.45 41.10
C VAL A 861 20.07 4.27 40.26
N LEU A 862 20.20 4.47 38.95
CA LEU A 862 20.83 3.53 38.04
C LEU A 862 22.05 4.17 37.38
N ASP A 863 23.15 3.43 37.33
CA ASP A 863 24.29 3.81 36.48
C ASP A 863 24.07 3.34 35.05
N LEU A 864 24.53 4.12 34.07
CA LEU A 864 24.47 3.76 32.65
C LEU A 864 25.17 2.41 32.36
N ASN A 865 26.18 2.05 33.16
CA ASN A 865 26.91 0.77 33.06
C ASN A 865 26.01 -0.46 33.27
N VAL A 866 24.88 -0.30 33.98
CA VAL A 866 23.88 -1.36 34.17
C VAL A 866 23.30 -1.81 32.82
N PHE A 867 23.17 -0.88 31.87
CA PHE A 867 22.61 -1.14 30.55
C PHE A 867 23.64 -1.56 29.49
N GLN A 868 24.91 -1.76 29.86
CA GLN A 868 25.97 -2.12 28.91
C GLN A 868 25.87 -3.56 28.39
N THR A 869 25.42 -4.49 29.23
CA THR A 869 25.17 -5.90 28.91
C THR A 869 24.07 -6.45 29.83
N GLU A 870 23.37 -7.50 29.39
CA GLU A 870 22.38 -8.17 30.25
C GLU A 870 23.02 -8.77 31.52
N GLU A 871 24.28 -9.21 31.45
CA GLU A 871 25.02 -9.72 32.61
C GLU A 871 25.24 -8.66 33.69
N ASN A 872 25.57 -7.43 33.29
CA ASN A 872 25.76 -6.32 34.24
C ASN A 872 24.44 -6.01 34.96
N ALA A 873 23.33 -6.00 34.23
CA ALA A 873 22.00 -5.85 34.81
C ALA A 873 21.67 -6.96 35.83
N ILE A 874 21.96 -8.22 35.50
CA ILE A 874 21.74 -9.35 36.42
C ILE A 874 22.63 -9.25 37.66
N LYS A 875 23.91 -8.87 37.51
CA LYS A 875 24.83 -8.64 38.63
C LYS A 875 24.32 -7.54 39.56
N TRP A 876 23.88 -6.42 39.00
CA TRP A 876 23.30 -5.31 39.75
C TRP A 876 22.06 -5.74 40.55
N VAL A 877 21.13 -6.50 39.92
CA VAL A 877 19.94 -7.03 40.60
C VAL A 877 20.31 -7.94 41.78
N LYS A 878 21.33 -8.80 41.62
CA LYS A 878 21.79 -9.70 42.70
C LYS A 878 22.44 -8.93 43.84
N MET A 879 23.24 -7.91 43.55
CA MET A 879 23.91 -7.10 44.57
C MET A 879 22.92 -6.28 45.41
N ASN A 880 21.89 -5.71 44.78
CA ASN A 880 20.97 -4.79 45.43
C ASN A 880 19.67 -5.44 45.94
N GLY A 881 19.45 -6.74 45.70
CA GLY A 881 18.25 -7.47 46.13
C GLY A 881 18.21 -7.87 47.62
N SER A 882 19.37 -7.82 48.30
CA SER A 882 19.58 -8.30 49.68
C SER A 882 20.00 -7.18 50.62
N VAL A 883 19.07 -6.31 51.00
CA VAL A 883 19.30 -5.32 52.06
C VAL A 883 18.12 -5.34 53.03
N ASP A 884 18.22 -6.16 54.08
CA ASP A 884 17.43 -5.99 55.30
C ASP A 884 18.23 -5.10 56.25
N LYS A 885 18.02 -3.79 56.21
CA LYS A 885 18.53 -2.88 57.24
C LYS A 885 17.40 -2.59 58.22
N LYS A 886 17.31 -3.41 59.28
CA LYS A 886 16.72 -2.99 60.55
C LYS A 886 17.84 -2.44 61.41
N THR A 887 18.01 -1.13 61.41
CA THR A 887 18.76 -0.44 62.46
C THR A 887 17.78 -0.15 63.59
N ASN A 888 17.90 -0.85 64.71
CA ASN A 888 17.20 -0.48 65.94
C ASN A 888 17.86 0.80 66.49
N GLN A 889 17.49 1.94 65.92
CA GLN A 889 17.79 3.25 66.48
C GLN A 889 16.48 3.82 67.01
N THR A 890 16.46 4.16 68.29
CA THR A 890 15.36 4.88 68.91
C THR A 890 15.74 6.35 68.95
N SER A 891 14.88 7.22 68.41
CA SER A 891 15.04 8.67 68.52
C SER A 891 13.88 9.22 69.34
N ASP A 892 14.21 9.96 70.39
CA ASP A 892 13.24 10.68 71.21
C ASP A 892 12.77 11.90 70.41
N ILE A 893 11.48 11.93 70.02
CA ILE A 893 10.91 13.01 69.20
C ILE A 893 9.86 13.75 70.01
N THR A 894 9.98 15.07 70.07
CA THR A 894 9.03 15.89 70.81
C THR A 894 7.74 16.12 70.00
N PRO A 895 6.59 16.40 70.66
CA PRO A 895 5.38 16.82 69.97
C PRO A 895 5.55 18.07 69.09
N GLU A 896 6.50 18.94 69.43
CA GLU A 896 6.85 20.13 68.65
C GLU A 896 7.51 19.74 67.32
N ASP A 897 8.45 18.78 67.35
CA ASP A 897 9.10 18.24 66.15
C ASP A 897 8.08 17.58 65.20
N ILE A 898 7.15 16.78 65.73
CA ILE A 898 6.07 16.18 64.93
C ILE A 898 5.16 17.25 64.32
N SER A 899 4.88 18.33 65.05
CA SER A 899 4.11 19.46 64.53
C SER A 899 4.85 20.19 63.39
N MET A 900 6.16 20.39 63.52
CA MET A 900 7.00 20.98 62.45
C MET A 900 7.01 20.09 61.21
N ILE A 901 7.23 18.78 61.37
CA ILE A 901 7.20 17.80 60.27
C ILE A 901 5.82 17.83 59.60
N GLN A 902 4.74 17.81 60.39
CA GLN A 902 3.38 17.86 59.86
C GLN A 902 3.10 19.13 59.06
N ASN A 903 3.60 20.29 59.52
CA ASN A 903 3.44 21.56 58.80
C ASN A 903 4.23 21.57 57.48
N PHE A 904 5.46 21.05 57.48
CA PHE A 904 6.26 20.88 56.26
C PHE A 904 5.56 19.96 55.24
N LEU A 905 5.07 18.79 55.67
CA LEU A 905 4.39 17.85 54.78
C LEU A 905 3.09 18.46 54.23
N LYS A 906 2.31 19.15 55.06
CA LYS A 906 1.10 19.87 54.63
C LYS A 906 1.41 20.93 53.57
N PHE A 907 2.45 21.74 53.77
CA PHE A 907 2.88 22.73 52.78
C PHE A 907 3.22 22.08 51.43
N ASN A 908 4.03 21.01 51.44
CA ASN A 908 4.41 20.31 50.21
C ASN A 908 3.21 19.61 49.54
N ILE A 909 2.29 19.03 50.31
CA ILE A 909 1.02 18.49 49.77
C ILE A 909 0.30 19.57 48.98
N THR A 910 0.12 20.77 49.55
CA THR A 910 -0.61 21.85 48.87
C THR A 910 0.08 22.33 47.58
N GLU A 911 1.41 22.44 47.56
CA GLU A 911 2.16 22.86 46.37
C GLU A 911 2.22 21.79 45.28
N ILE A 912 2.35 20.51 45.67
CA ILE A 912 2.31 19.38 44.73
C ILE A 912 0.89 19.22 44.17
N GLU A 913 -0.15 19.35 45.00
CA GLU A 913 -1.54 19.35 44.56
C GLU A 913 -1.80 20.49 43.56
N ARG A 914 -1.28 21.69 43.82
CA ARG A 914 -1.35 22.82 42.89
C ARG A 914 -0.65 22.51 41.56
N THR A 915 0.53 21.89 41.60
CA THR A 915 1.28 21.48 40.41
C THR A 915 0.51 20.42 39.61
N LYS A 916 -0.01 19.41 40.30
CA LYS A 916 -0.83 18.33 39.75
C LYS A 916 -2.08 18.87 39.05
N ASN A 917 -2.80 19.78 39.70
CA ASN A 917 -4.01 20.40 39.13
C ASN A 917 -3.69 21.21 37.86
N LYS A 918 -2.55 21.92 37.84
CA LYS A 918 -2.07 22.60 36.62
C LYS A 918 -1.74 21.62 35.50
N LEU A 919 -1.08 20.49 35.82
CA LEU A 919 -0.77 19.43 34.84
C LEU A 919 -2.02 18.75 34.31
N GLU A 920 -3.04 18.55 35.14
CA GLU A 920 -4.34 17.99 34.73
C GLU A 920 -5.07 18.94 33.77
N ILE A 921 -5.05 20.26 34.04
CA ILE A 921 -5.58 21.26 33.12
C ILE A 921 -4.80 21.24 31.80
N ALA A 922 -3.47 21.23 31.86
CA ALA A 922 -2.62 21.21 30.68
C ALA A 922 -2.82 19.94 29.83
N GLU A 923 -2.99 18.78 30.47
CA GLU A 923 -3.29 17.52 29.80
C GLU A 923 -4.64 17.58 29.07
N LYS A 924 -5.70 18.05 29.74
CA LYS A 924 -7.02 18.23 29.13
C LYS A 924 -6.95 19.22 27.96
N LEU A 925 -6.29 20.36 28.14
CA LEU A 925 -6.12 21.34 27.05
C LEU A 925 -5.36 20.76 25.87
N SER A 926 -4.24 20.06 26.11
CA SER A 926 -3.44 19.43 25.06
C SER A 926 -4.21 18.33 24.32
N LEU A 927 -5.05 17.57 25.03
CA LEU A 927 -5.90 16.56 24.43
C LEU A 927 -6.98 17.18 23.54
N PHE A 928 -7.70 18.18 24.04
CA PHE A 928 -8.73 18.85 23.25
C PHE A 928 -8.15 19.66 22.10
N LEU A 929 -6.95 20.22 22.25
CA LEU A 929 -6.21 20.83 21.15
C LEU A 929 -5.98 19.80 20.04
N ARG A 930 -5.46 18.61 20.37
CA ARG A 930 -5.29 17.51 19.41
C ARG A 930 -6.60 17.08 18.74
N LEU A 931 -7.65 16.86 19.52
CA LEU A 931 -8.95 16.44 18.99
C LEU A 931 -9.55 17.52 18.07
N LYS A 932 -9.40 18.81 18.44
CA LYS A 932 -9.90 19.94 17.65
C LYS A 932 -9.08 20.24 16.40
N SER A 933 -7.76 20.05 16.46
CA SER A 933 -6.92 20.07 15.28
C SER A 933 -7.37 19.00 14.27
N LYS A 934 -7.73 17.80 14.75
CA LYS A 934 -8.27 16.73 13.90
C LYS A 934 -9.68 17.06 13.37
N ASP A 935 -10.56 17.63 14.18
CA ASP A 935 -11.87 18.13 13.73
C ASP A 935 -11.72 19.17 12.61
N LEU A 936 -10.79 20.12 12.76
CA LEU A 936 -10.52 21.16 11.77
C LEU A 936 -10.02 20.55 10.45
N LEU A 937 -9.09 19.59 10.52
CA LEU A 937 -8.61 18.85 9.35
C LEU A 937 -9.75 18.12 8.64
N ASN A 938 -10.57 17.36 9.38
CA ASN A 938 -11.70 16.62 8.82
C ASN A 938 -12.75 17.57 8.21
N SER A 939 -13.08 18.67 8.90
CA SER A 939 -14.03 19.66 8.40
C SER A 939 -13.56 20.28 7.09
N ASN A 940 -12.26 20.53 6.99
CA ASN A 940 -11.63 21.08 5.82
C ASN A 940 -11.53 20.06 4.67
N GLU A 941 -11.21 18.79 4.94
CA GLU A 941 -11.32 17.72 3.95
C GLU A 941 -12.74 17.60 3.41
N ASN A 942 -13.74 17.59 4.30
CA ASN A 942 -15.16 17.58 3.92
C ASN A 942 -15.52 18.79 3.05
N TYR A 943 -15.05 19.98 3.42
CA TYR A 943 -15.26 21.21 2.64
C TYR A 943 -14.65 21.08 1.23
N VAL A 944 -13.42 20.56 1.11
CA VAL A 944 -12.79 20.30 -0.19
C VAL A 944 -13.59 19.28 -1.00
N THR A 945 -14.07 18.19 -0.38
CA THR A 945 -14.90 17.17 -1.02
C THR A 945 -16.19 17.77 -1.56
N ILE A 946 -16.94 18.52 -0.73
CA ILE A 946 -18.19 19.18 -1.13
C ILE A 946 -17.94 20.16 -2.29
N VAL A 947 -16.92 21.01 -2.19
CA VAL A 947 -16.65 21.99 -3.25
C VAL A 947 -16.10 21.32 -4.51
N SER A 948 -15.39 20.19 -4.42
CA SER A 948 -14.96 19.46 -5.61
C SER A 948 -16.14 19.02 -6.51
N GLN A 949 -17.33 18.84 -5.91
CA GLN A 949 -18.56 18.50 -6.61
C GLN A 949 -19.22 19.71 -7.30
N LEU A 950 -18.79 20.95 -7.00
CA LEU A 950 -19.24 22.17 -7.68
C LEU A 950 -18.56 22.33 -9.05
N SER A 951 -19.33 22.69 -10.08
CA SER A 951 -18.92 22.58 -11.50
C SER A 951 -17.78 23.52 -11.94
N SER A 952 -17.48 24.60 -11.21
CA SER A 952 -16.51 25.61 -11.65
C SER A 952 -15.04 25.18 -11.45
N LYS A 953 -14.31 25.00 -12.58
CA LYS A 953 -12.87 24.69 -12.61
C LYS A 953 -12.01 25.75 -11.90
N ARG A 954 -12.43 27.03 -11.93
CA ARG A 954 -11.74 28.16 -11.29
C ARG A 954 -11.84 28.09 -9.77
N PHE A 955 -13.02 27.79 -9.21
CA PHE A 955 -13.22 27.64 -7.76
C PHE A 955 -12.41 26.48 -7.18
N ARG A 956 -12.39 25.32 -7.86
CA ARG A 956 -11.58 24.16 -7.45
C ARG A 956 -10.08 24.49 -7.28
N SER A 957 -9.54 25.35 -8.14
CA SER A 957 -8.11 25.74 -8.12
C SER A 957 -7.76 26.75 -7.01
N THR A 958 -8.70 27.58 -6.58
CA THR A 958 -8.51 28.58 -5.52
C THR A 958 -8.64 27.97 -4.13
N LEU A 959 -9.43 26.90 -3.98
CA LEU A 959 -9.80 26.34 -2.67
C LEU A 959 -8.84 25.31 -2.09
N LYS A 960 -8.02 24.64 -2.91
CA LYS A 960 -6.89 23.84 -2.40
C LYS A 960 -6.01 24.64 -1.42
N TYR A 961 -5.87 25.94 -1.64
CA TYR A 961 -5.05 26.84 -0.83
C TYR A 961 -5.67 27.16 0.55
N SER A 962 -6.99 27.40 0.63
CA SER A 962 -7.63 27.65 1.94
C SER A 962 -7.62 26.42 2.83
N ALA A 963 -7.58 25.23 2.22
CA ALA A 963 -7.53 23.98 2.94
C ALA A 963 -6.14 23.69 3.54
N GLU A 964 -5.05 24.05 2.87
CA GLU A 964 -3.70 23.79 3.37
C GLU A 964 -3.28 24.76 4.49
N ASP A 965 -3.86 25.95 4.55
CA ASP A 965 -3.55 26.95 5.58
C ASP A 965 -4.15 26.69 6.97
N THR A 966 -5.08 25.75 7.08
CA THR A 966 -5.73 25.40 8.37
C THR A 966 -4.88 24.51 9.29
N LYS A 967 -3.73 24.01 8.83
CA LYS A 967 -2.72 23.31 9.65
C LYS A 967 -1.93 24.28 10.56
N LEU A 968 -2.62 25.11 11.32
CA LEU A 968 -2.00 26.06 12.26
C LEU A 968 -1.32 25.35 13.45
N LEU A 969 -1.63 24.07 13.66
CA LEU A 969 -1.31 23.29 14.84
C LEU A 969 -0.78 21.90 14.47
N SER A 970 0.35 21.52 15.05
CA SER A 970 1.05 20.25 14.78
C SER A 970 0.46 19.10 15.60
N VAL A 971 -0.37 18.26 14.99
CA VAL A 971 -1.01 17.09 15.65
C VAL A 971 0.03 16.15 16.26
N ARG A 972 1.19 15.98 15.60
CA ARG A 972 2.29 15.14 16.12
C ARG A 972 2.98 15.78 17.31
N ALA A 973 3.25 17.09 17.26
CA ALA A 973 3.89 17.79 18.37
C ALA A 973 2.97 17.78 19.59
N GLU A 974 1.67 17.95 19.37
CA GLU A 974 0.64 17.82 20.40
C GLU A 974 0.59 16.42 21.01
N LYS A 975 0.61 15.36 20.19
CA LYS A 975 0.69 13.97 20.70
C LYS A 975 1.95 13.75 21.54
N ALA A 976 3.09 14.25 21.07
CA ALA A 976 4.37 14.12 21.75
C ALA A 976 4.43 14.96 23.05
N LEU A 977 3.73 16.10 23.11
CA LEU A 977 3.62 16.94 24.30
C LEU A 977 2.68 16.31 25.33
N LEU A 978 1.54 15.78 24.88
CA LEU A 978 0.55 15.12 25.73
C LEU A 978 1.17 13.97 26.54
N SER A 979 1.93 13.08 25.89
CA SER A 979 2.59 11.95 26.58
C SER A 979 3.56 12.41 27.68
N LYS A 980 4.26 13.53 27.46
CA LYS A 980 5.21 14.12 28.41
C LYS A 980 4.50 14.80 29.58
N ILE A 981 3.39 15.50 29.33
CA ILE A 981 2.55 16.10 30.38
C ILE A 981 1.93 15.00 31.24
N THR A 982 1.38 13.94 30.63
CA THR A 982 0.81 12.80 31.34
C THR A 982 1.85 12.13 32.23
N TYR A 983 3.08 11.94 31.76
CA TYR A 983 4.18 11.40 32.56
C TYR A 983 4.46 12.25 33.82
N LEU A 984 4.61 13.57 33.67
CA LEU A 984 4.82 14.48 34.80
C LEU A 984 3.64 14.50 35.78
N LYS A 985 2.40 14.41 35.26
CA LYS A 985 1.18 14.34 36.08
C LYS A 985 1.18 13.10 36.96
N ILE A 986 1.51 11.93 36.40
CA ILE A 986 1.60 10.68 37.18
C ILE A 986 2.68 10.81 38.25
N CYS A 987 3.84 11.40 37.92
CA CYS A 987 4.91 11.64 38.90
C CYS A 987 4.44 12.51 40.08
N ALA A 988 3.74 13.62 39.78
CA ALA A 988 3.20 14.52 40.80
C ALA A 988 2.13 13.84 41.66
N GLN A 989 1.24 13.05 41.05
CA GLN A 989 0.16 12.32 41.74
C GLN A 989 0.72 11.27 42.69
N LYS A 990 1.81 10.58 42.32
CA LYS A 990 2.48 9.62 43.20
C LYS A 990 3.12 10.26 44.40
N LEU A 991 3.92 11.32 44.18
CA LEU A 991 4.55 12.05 45.27
C LEU A 991 3.51 12.59 46.25
N HIS A 992 2.41 13.14 45.71
CA HIS A 992 1.28 13.60 46.51
C HIS A 992 0.70 12.46 47.38
N ASN A 993 0.39 11.31 46.79
CA ASN A 993 -0.19 10.17 47.51
C ASN A 993 0.76 9.61 48.59
N HIS A 994 2.07 9.61 48.31
CA HIS A 994 3.08 9.16 49.27
C HIS A 994 3.16 10.09 50.49
N ILE A 995 3.26 11.41 50.28
CA ILE A 995 3.32 12.38 51.38
C ILE A 995 2.00 12.41 52.17
N LEU A 996 0.86 12.25 51.47
CA LEU A 996 -0.45 12.17 52.08
C LEU A 996 -0.59 10.92 52.96
N SER A 997 -0.06 9.76 52.55
CA SER A 997 -0.13 8.54 53.36
C SER A 997 0.66 8.68 54.66
N ILE A 998 1.87 9.27 54.63
CA ILE A 998 2.67 9.55 55.83
C ILE A 998 1.87 10.42 56.82
N THR A 999 1.20 11.46 56.31
CA THR A 999 0.44 12.40 57.14
C THR A 999 -0.83 11.77 57.72
N THR A 1000 -1.55 10.98 56.93
CA THR A 1000 -2.85 10.40 57.34
C THR A 1000 -2.71 9.13 58.16
N THR A 1001 -1.65 8.34 57.95
CA THR A 1001 -1.45 7.06 58.64
C THR A 1001 -0.47 7.18 59.79
N MET A 1002 0.78 7.58 59.53
CA MET A 1002 1.85 7.53 60.54
C MET A 1002 1.71 8.64 61.58
N ILE A 1003 1.55 9.90 61.14
CA ILE A 1003 1.41 11.04 62.05
C ILE A 1003 0.12 10.92 62.87
N SER A 1004 -0.98 10.49 62.24
CA SER A 1004 -2.25 10.25 62.95
C SER A 1004 -2.12 9.14 64.01
N ASN A 1005 -1.44 8.03 63.68
CA ASN A 1005 -1.17 6.94 64.60
C ASN A 1005 -0.27 7.40 65.77
N TRP A 1006 0.74 8.23 65.51
CA TRP A 1006 1.60 8.78 66.56
C TRP A 1006 0.80 9.63 67.55
N TRP A 1007 -0.09 10.51 67.08
CA TRP A 1007 -0.98 11.29 67.96
C TRP A 1007 -1.95 10.41 68.76
N HIS A 1008 -2.42 9.29 68.19
CA HIS A 1008 -3.25 8.32 68.90
C HIS A 1008 -2.47 7.65 70.05
N ILE A 1009 -1.28 7.12 69.77
CA ILE A 1009 -0.41 6.47 70.78
C ILE A 1009 0.01 7.50 71.84
N TYR A 1010 0.30 8.74 71.47
CA TYR A 1010 0.59 9.82 72.40
C TYR A 1010 -0.62 10.14 73.31
N GLY A 1011 -1.84 10.12 72.77
CA GLY A 1011 -3.08 10.24 73.54
C GLY A 1011 -3.29 9.09 74.53
N GLU A 1012 -2.98 7.85 74.12
CA GLU A 1012 -3.00 6.68 75.00
C GLU A 1012 -1.94 6.78 76.11
N LEU A 1013 -0.74 7.26 75.79
CA LEU A 1013 0.32 7.53 76.76
C LEU A 1013 -0.14 8.55 77.81
N LEU A 1014 -0.76 9.66 77.38
CA LEU A 1014 -1.31 10.67 78.29
C LEU A 1014 -2.43 10.11 79.19
N ASN A 1015 -3.29 9.26 78.65
CA ASN A 1015 -4.36 8.60 79.42
C ASN A 1015 -3.81 7.57 80.40
N ALA A 1016 -2.80 6.80 80.00
CA ALA A 1016 -2.10 5.84 80.86
C ALA A 1016 -1.37 6.56 82.00
N HIS A 1017 -0.71 7.69 81.71
CA HIS A 1017 -0.11 8.55 82.73
C HIS A 1017 -1.16 9.13 83.67
N LYS A 1018 -2.28 9.70 83.16
CA LYS A 1018 -3.39 10.17 84.01
C LYS A 1018 -3.97 9.06 84.89
N HIS A 1019 -4.08 7.83 84.38
CA HIS A 1019 -4.56 6.68 85.14
C HIS A 1019 -3.55 6.26 86.22
N TYR A 1020 -2.25 6.27 85.91
CA TYR A 1020 -1.18 6.03 86.87
C TYR A 1020 -1.16 7.10 87.98
N THR A 1021 -1.21 8.39 87.63
CA THR A 1021 -1.28 9.51 88.58
C THR A 1021 -2.52 9.44 89.48
N ARG A 1022 -3.68 9.01 88.95
CA ARG A 1022 -4.91 8.82 89.74
C ARG A 1022 -4.85 7.60 90.67
N ALA A 1023 -4.26 6.49 90.23
CA ALA A 1023 -4.14 5.27 91.01
C ALA A 1023 -3.03 5.35 92.09
N PHE A 1024 -2.00 6.15 91.83
CA PHE A 1024 -0.80 6.32 92.67
C PHE A 1024 -0.40 7.81 92.84
N PRO A 1025 -1.25 8.65 93.44
CA PRO A 1025 -0.97 10.08 93.62
C PRO A 1025 0.26 10.34 94.52
N GLU A 1026 0.55 9.45 95.47
CA GLU A 1026 1.70 9.54 96.38
C GLU A 1026 3.06 9.28 95.68
N LEU A 1027 3.06 8.57 94.54
CA LEU A 1027 4.25 8.22 93.76
C LEU A 1027 4.48 9.14 92.55
N ALA A 1028 3.48 9.96 92.19
CA ALA A 1028 3.51 10.80 90.99
C ALA A 1028 4.52 11.97 91.07
N ASN A 1029 4.94 12.38 92.27
CA ASN A 1029 5.83 13.52 92.51
C ASN A 1029 7.15 13.14 93.23
N VAL A 1030 7.49 11.84 93.32
CA VAL A 1030 8.65 11.37 94.07
C VAL A 1030 9.87 11.23 93.14
N THR A 1031 10.99 11.87 93.49
CA THR A 1031 12.26 11.72 92.78
C THR A 1031 12.76 10.27 92.83
N THR A 1032 13.48 9.82 91.79
CA THR A 1032 13.95 8.44 91.59
C THR A 1032 14.65 7.81 92.80
N GLU A 1033 15.31 8.62 93.65
CA GLU A 1033 16.01 8.15 94.86
C GLU A 1033 15.09 7.81 96.05
N ASN A 1034 13.83 8.25 96.07
CA ASN A 1034 12.86 7.97 97.14
C ASN A 1034 11.76 6.97 96.74
N ARG A 1035 11.83 6.45 95.51
CA ARG A 1035 10.83 5.55 94.91
C ARG A 1035 10.77 4.20 95.65
N ASP A 1036 11.92 3.63 96.00
CA ASP A 1036 12.02 2.36 96.73
C ASP A 1036 11.53 2.47 98.19
N LEU A 1037 11.75 3.63 98.84
CA LEU A 1037 11.24 3.92 100.19
C LEU A 1037 9.72 4.11 100.22
N ALA A 1038 9.13 4.69 99.18
CA ALA A 1038 7.69 4.82 99.02
C ALA A 1038 7.00 3.48 98.69
N LEU A 1039 7.62 2.67 97.80
CA LEU A 1039 7.21 1.28 97.52
C LEU A 1039 7.27 0.41 98.78
N HIS A 1040 8.30 0.57 99.62
CA HIS A 1040 8.40 -0.14 100.90
C HIS A 1040 7.33 0.25 101.94
N ARG A 1041 6.72 1.44 101.88
CA ARG A 1041 5.56 1.78 102.73
C ARG A 1041 4.24 1.14 102.26
N MET A 1042 4.19 0.66 101.00
CA MET A 1042 3.01 0.04 100.39
C MET A 1042 2.91 -1.49 100.58
N ILE A 1043 3.81 -2.09 101.38
CA ILE A 1043 3.94 -3.55 101.62
C ILE A 1043 2.67 -4.19 102.22
N SER A 1044 1.69 -3.44 102.68
CA SER A 1044 0.45 -3.99 103.24
C SER A 1044 -0.51 -4.59 102.20
N ASN A 1045 -0.26 -4.49 100.88
CA ASN A 1045 -1.17 -5.05 99.87
C ASN A 1045 -0.49 -5.52 98.54
N PRO A 1046 -0.21 -6.82 98.35
CA PRO A 1046 0.52 -7.35 97.17
C PRO A 1046 -0.23 -7.17 95.84
N LYS A 1047 -1.56 -6.94 95.87
CA LYS A 1047 -2.35 -6.64 94.66
C LYS A 1047 -2.07 -5.25 94.10
N ARG A 1048 -1.65 -4.30 94.95
CA ARG A 1048 -1.41 -2.89 94.57
C ARG A 1048 -0.04 -2.71 93.93
N ILE A 1049 0.96 -3.50 94.34
CA ILE A 1049 2.29 -3.59 93.72
C ILE A 1049 2.18 -4.16 92.30
N LYS A 1050 1.49 -5.30 92.13
CA LYS A 1050 1.25 -5.88 90.79
C LYS A 1050 0.47 -4.95 89.84
N LEU A 1051 -0.37 -4.07 90.39
CA LEU A 1051 -1.09 -3.08 89.59
C LEU A 1051 -0.17 -1.93 89.15
N GLU A 1052 0.76 -1.52 90.01
CA GLU A 1052 1.78 -0.51 89.72
C GLU A 1052 2.75 -1.02 88.66
N GLU A 1053 3.30 -2.24 88.84
CA GLU A 1053 4.17 -2.92 87.88
C GLU A 1053 3.51 -3.05 86.51
N ARG A 1054 2.24 -3.48 86.46
CA ARG A 1054 1.49 -3.58 85.19
C ARG A 1054 1.26 -2.24 84.51
N LEU A 1055 1.02 -1.18 85.27
CA LEU A 1055 0.76 0.15 84.70
C LEU A 1055 2.06 0.84 84.28
N SER A 1056 3.17 0.63 84.99
CA SER A 1056 4.49 1.13 84.62
C SER A 1056 5.07 0.37 83.43
N GLU A 1057 4.90 -0.95 83.37
CA GLU A 1057 5.22 -1.79 82.21
C GLU A 1057 4.40 -1.35 80.99
N LYS A 1058 3.09 -1.12 81.15
CA LYS A 1058 2.23 -0.60 80.07
C LYS A 1058 2.66 0.80 79.59
N ILE A 1059 3.05 1.70 80.50
CA ILE A 1059 3.58 3.03 80.12
C ILE A 1059 4.90 2.90 79.36
N LYS A 1060 5.78 1.99 79.81
CA LYS A 1060 7.05 1.72 79.15
C LYS A 1060 6.84 1.16 77.74
N ASP A 1061 5.96 0.17 77.57
CA ASP A 1061 5.61 -0.41 76.28
C ASP A 1061 5.04 0.63 75.31
N ILE A 1062 4.12 1.48 75.77
CA ILE A 1062 3.53 2.55 74.95
C ILE A 1062 4.61 3.59 74.57
N THR A 1063 5.56 3.89 75.47
CA THR A 1063 6.66 4.83 75.21
C THR A 1063 7.66 4.26 74.19
N GLU A 1064 7.99 2.98 74.29
CA GLU A 1064 8.84 2.28 73.30
C GLU A 1064 8.17 2.23 71.93
N GLN A 1065 6.85 1.97 71.88
CA GLN A 1065 6.07 2.03 70.64
C GLN A 1065 6.02 3.45 70.06
N LEU A 1066 5.82 4.48 70.90
CA LEU A 1066 5.81 5.88 70.48
C LEU A 1066 7.16 6.32 69.89
N ASN A 1067 8.26 5.92 70.52
CA ASN A 1067 9.61 6.22 70.07
C ASN A 1067 9.98 5.48 68.79
N SER A 1068 9.50 4.23 68.61
CA SER A 1068 9.63 3.51 67.34
C SER A 1068 8.88 4.22 66.22
N VAL A 1069 7.61 4.57 66.42
CA VAL A 1069 6.81 5.26 65.40
C VAL A 1069 7.36 6.66 65.11
N GLY A 1070 7.87 7.35 66.13
CA GLY A 1070 8.58 8.62 65.97
C GLY A 1070 9.81 8.47 65.07
N HIS A 1071 10.68 7.51 65.36
CA HIS A 1071 11.85 7.23 64.52
C HIS A 1071 11.47 6.98 63.06
N ASP A 1072 10.46 6.15 62.82
CA ASP A 1072 9.95 5.84 61.48
C ASP A 1072 9.43 7.11 60.78
N ILE A 1073 8.71 8.00 61.48
CA ILE A 1073 8.24 9.28 60.92
C ILE A 1073 9.41 10.17 60.52
N LYS A 1074 10.46 10.27 61.34
CA LYS A 1074 11.63 11.10 61.03
C LYS A 1074 12.37 10.59 59.81
N GLN A 1075 12.61 9.28 59.74
CA GLN A 1075 13.24 8.65 58.57
C GLN A 1075 12.41 8.85 57.31
N MET A 1076 11.09 8.65 57.39
CA MET A 1076 10.19 8.85 56.26
C MET A 1076 10.07 10.33 55.85
N HIS A 1077 10.18 11.27 56.80
CA HIS A 1077 10.21 12.70 56.51
C HIS A 1077 11.49 13.10 55.75
N GLU A 1078 12.66 12.61 56.16
CA GLU A 1078 13.93 12.86 55.47
C GLU A 1078 13.89 12.31 54.03
N LEU A 1079 13.38 11.08 53.87
CA LEU A 1079 13.17 10.47 52.54
C LEU A 1079 12.18 11.31 51.70
N ALA A 1080 11.05 11.70 52.27
CA ALA A 1080 10.06 12.52 51.57
C ALA A 1080 10.63 13.89 51.15
N ALA A 1081 11.45 14.54 51.99
CA ALA A 1081 12.11 15.79 51.66
C ALA A 1081 13.11 15.64 50.50
N GLU A 1082 13.89 14.55 50.50
CA GLU A 1082 14.78 14.21 49.39
C GLU A 1082 14.00 13.96 48.09
N GLU A 1083 12.88 13.23 48.16
CA GLU A 1083 12.02 12.97 47.01
C GLU A 1083 11.38 14.23 46.42
N VAL A 1084 10.92 15.16 47.27
CA VAL A 1084 10.43 16.47 46.80
C VAL A 1084 11.53 17.21 46.04
N SER A 1085 12.76 17.23 46.57
CA SER A 1085 13.88 17.89 45.92
C SER A 1085 14.20 17.26 44.55
N ARG A 1086 14.27 15.92 44.49
CA ARG A 1086 14.51 15.18 43.23
C ARG A 1086 13.38 15.41 42.22
N PHE A 1087 12.13 15.46 42.65
CA PHE A 1087 10.99 15.75 41.79
C PHE A 1087 11.04 17.18 41.21
N ILE A 1088 11.43 18.18 42.00
CA ILE A 1088 11.54 19.56 41.52
C ILE A 1088 12.63 19.68 40.44
N ASP A 1089 13.80 19.06 40.64
CA ASP A 1089 14.88 19.04 39.63
C ASP A 1089 14.41 18.34 38.34
N LEU A 1090 13.82 17.15 38.47
CA LEU A 1090 13.30 16.38 37.34
C LEU A 1090 12.24 17.17 36.57
N LYS A 1091 11.23 17.72 37.28
CA LYS A 1091 10.15 18.50 36.67
C LYS A 1091 10.69 19.66 35.83
N THR A 1092 11.64 20.40 36.38
CA THR A 1092 12.19 21.60 35.75
C THR A 1092 12.95 21.25 34.47
N LYS A 1093 13.90 20.32 34.56
CA LYS A 1093 14.72 19.89 33.42
C LYS A 1093 13.90 19.16 32.37
N PHE A 1094 13.04 18.22 32.76
CA PHE A 1094 12.20 17.47 31.83
C PHE A 1094 11.25 18.39 31.04
N THR A 1095 10.73 19.46 31.66
CA THR A 1095 9.85 20.41 30.98
C THR A 1095 10.63 21.27 29.98
N LEU A 1096 11.72 21.91 30.42
CA LEU A 1096 12.47 22.89 29.61
C LEU A 1096 13.35 22.22 28.55
N GLU A 1097 14.18 21.26 28.96
CA GLU A 1097 15.22 20.66 28.11
C GLU A 1097 14.66 19.57 27.19
N TYR A 1098 13.48 19.01 27.51
CA TYR A 1098 12.94 17.88 26.74
C TYR A 1098 11.56 18.12 26.17
N ALA A 1099 10.56 18.44 27.00
CA ALA A 1099 9.18 18.54 26.53
C ALA A 1099 8.96 19.68 25.52
N LEU A 1100 9.44 20.87 25.83
CA LEU A 1100 9.31 22.03 24.94
C LEU A 1100 10.24 21.93 23.72
N GLN A 1101 11.48 21.49 23.89
CA GLN A 1101 12.41 21.32 22.77
C GLN A 1101 11.88 20.28 21.76
N SER A 1102 11.37 19.14 22.24
CA SER A 1102 10.74 18.13 21.39
C SER A 1102 9.54 18.70 20.61
N TYR A 1103 8.67 19.48 21.28
CA TYR A 1103 7.54 20.13 20.62
C TYR A 1103 7.97 21.08 19.49
N LEU A 1104 8.98 21.92 19.76
CA LEU A 1104 9.54 22.87 18.79
C LEU A 1104 10.20 22.17 17.60
N THR A 1105 11.02 21.16 17.84
CA THR A 1105 11.69 20.39 16.78
C THR A 1105 10.68 19.72 15.86
N ILE A 1106 9.68 19.04 16.43
CA ILE A 1106 8.64 18.34 15.67
C ILE A 1106 7.79 19.35 14.88
N SER A 1107 7.43 20.48 15.49
CA SER A 1107 6.67 21.55 14.84
C SER A 1107 7.44 22.19 13.69
N LYS A 1108 8.76 22.41 13.84
CA LYS A 1108 9.64 22.90 12.77
C LYS A 1108 9.70 21.93 11.60
N GLN A 1109 9.83 20.62 11.85
CA GLN A 1109 9.82 19.60 10.80
C GLN A 1109 8.50 19.61 10.00
N GLU A 1110 7.36 19.73 10.68
CA GLU A 1110 6.05 19.80 10.00
C GLU A 1110 5.84 21.10 9.24
N HIS A 1111 6.39 22.21 9.73
CA HIS A 1111 6.35 23.47 9.01
C HIS A 1111 7.14 23.39 7.69
N ILE A 1112 8.32 22.76 7.70
CA ILE A 1112 9.10 22.49 6.47
C ILE A 1112 8.29 21.60 5.51
N GLU A 1113 7.59 20.59 6.03
CA GLU A 1113 6.71 19.76 5.21
C GLU A 1113 5.54 20.56 4.59
N LYS A 1114 4.99 21.53 5.32
CA LYS A 1114 3.95 22.43 4.81
C LYS A 1114 4.50 23.32 3.68
N ASP A 1115 5.67 23.91 3.86
CA ASP A 1115 6.31 24.76 2.83
C ASP A 1115 6.61 23.96 1.55
N ARG A 1116 7.03 22.70 1.71
CA ARG A 1116 7.24 21.76 0.60
C ARG A 1116 5.94 21.49 -0.16
N LEU A 1117 4.85 21.15 0.54
CA LEU A 1117 3.54 20.91 -0.08
C LEU A 1117 3.04 22.16 -0.82
N HIS A 1118 3.26 23.34 -0.24
CA HIS A 1118 2.93 24.61 -0.88
C HIS A 1118 3.70 24.81 -2.20
N TRP A 1119 5.01 24.50 -2.21
CA TRP A 1119 5.83 24.53 -3.41
C TRP A 1119 5.35 23.52 -4.47
N GLU A 1120 5.09 22.26 -4.09
CA GLU A 1120 4.57 21.22 -5.01
C GLU A 1120 3.28 21.69 -5.70
N PHE A 1121 2.41 22.41 -4.97
CA PHE A 1121 1.20 22.97 -5.55
C PHE A 1121 1.47 24.14 -6.50
N GLN A 1122 2.42 25.03 -6.19
CA GLN A 1122 2.79 26.13 -7.09
C GLN A 1122 3.33 25.62 -8.43
N GLU A 1123 4.19 24.61 -8.40
CA GLU A 1123 4.71 23.95 -9.61
C GLU A 1123 3.60 23.21 -10.39
N ASN A 1124 2.65 22.57 -9.70
CA ASN A 1124 1.49 22.01 -10.39
C ASN A 1124 0.59 23.10 -11.00
N LYS A 1125 0.50 24.30 -10.40
CA LYS A 1125 -0.31 25.42 -10.92
C LYS A 1125 0.26 26.03 -12.20
N THR A 1126 1.59 26.10 -12.35
CA THR A 1126 2.24 26.55 -13.59
C THR A 1126 1.96 25.57 -14.74
N VAL A 1127 1.93 24.26 -14.46
CA VAL A 1127 1.55 23.21 -15.43
C VAL A 1127 0.08 23.29 -15.87
N PHE A 1128 -0.83 23.78 -15.02
CA PHE A 1128 -2.26 23.98 -15.37
C PHE A 1128 -2.56 25.33 -16.05
N LYS A 1129 -1.62 26.27 -16.04
CA LYS A 1129 -1.74 27.60 -16.67
C LYS A 1129 -1.15 27.65 -18.08
N GLN A 1130 -0.14 26.82 -18.37
CA GLN A 1130 0.26 26.45 -19.73
C GLN A 1130 -0.78 25.50 -20.32
#